data_AF-A0A925H422-F1
#
_entry.id   AF-A0A925H422-F1
#
_cell.length_a   1.000
_cell.length_b   1.000
_cell.length_c   1.000
_cell.angle_alpha   90.00
_cell.angle_beta   90.00
_cell.angle_gamma   90.00
#
_symmetry.space_group_name_H-M   'P 1'
#
loop_
_entity.id
_entity.type
_entity.pdbx_description
1 polymer ?
#
loop_
_entity_poly.entity_id
_entity_poly.type
_entity_poly.pdbx_seq_one_letter_code
_entity_poly.pdbx_strand_id
1 'polypeptide(L)'
;MSVKSGADGKLVYRRDAQGNRVIDFSHAGYGGGGEAIPAVPVKMYVGPEGGNHRRRIQAAIDLVSAMPLDADGFRGAVLLSKGTYNIDSSLRISAGGVVLRGEGSGEDGTILVANGTSRRSLIVATGEGERAEVKGSRVAVADSYVPVGSTTLTLEKTDGLKVGDRVVVQRPSTPEWIALVGMNAFPGWRPENRLHWQPGSRDITWDRVVPAIDGTRVSIDAPITTALERKYGGGFVYRYEFRGRISQVGVENLRCVSAYDAARPADEEHAWFCITLDKVENAWVRQVTALHFVSYVVNAGADTKWLTVEDCEALDPVSELGGYRRRVFYTAGQLTLFQRCKSRRGRRDFIVGHTAAGPNVFLNCSSLESTGYSGPIESWASGVLYDNVKIRGDALRLINRDVAGQGSGWAAANSVLWNCEATDIEAQSPPGAFNQAYGSKGVAGGDGIIYDARVIPYRDFYRAVAVEPQSLYLTQLNERLGAQAVELINRQDIPASPGGARQLSDEEVAAFVKRETNRAKAETIKPLRSENGYFTIGGERAWTKRIAFTWFQAQMPRSLAPSFGPAITRFAPGRTGLGLTDNLEEVANAMPPRSVFYHHYGLWYDRRRVNHNYDGSPEQRTGEVWAPFMELPWARSGQGKAWDGLSKYDLTRFNPWFFDRVKGFADLCDERGLILYYNFYFQHWLVESRSHYVDFPWRPANTIQQTGLADEVPAANSFYDISHPVRRELHRLYIRKSLDVLKDNANVVYGIDREYTGPLAFVNFWLDTIAEWEKENEK
;
A
#
# COMPACT_ATOMS: atom_id res chain seq x y z
N MET A 1 -25.44 -11.22 19.66
CA MET A 1 -24.08 -11.48 20.17
C MET A 1 -23.60 -10.26 20.94
N SER A 2 -22.97 -10.40 22.12
CA SER A 2 -22.43 -9.26 22.89
C SER A 2 -21.32 -9.67 23.87
N VAL A 3 -20.56 -8.72 24.39
CA VAL A 3 -19.59 -8.91 25.47
C VAL A 3 -19.78 -7.84 26.56
N LYS A 4 -19.58 -8.20 27.83
CA LYS A 4 -19.64 -7.28 28.99
C LYS A 4 -18.82 -7.82 30.16
N SER A 5 -18.52 -6.97 31.14
CA SER A 5 -18.00 -7.43 32.44
C SER A 5 -19.04 -8.26 33.21
N GLY A 6 -18.58 -9.36 33.79
CA GLY A 6 -19.28 -10.20 34.76
C GLY A 6 -19.07 -9.71 36.19
N ALA A 7 -19.82 -10.30 37.12
CA ALA A 7 -19.75 -9.94 38.55
C ALA A 7 -18.41 -10.29 39.20
N ASP A 8 -17.65 -11.23 38.62
CA ASP A 8 -16.32 -11.66 39.03
C ASP A 8 -15.19 -10.87 38.35
N GLY A 9 -15.53 -9.82 37.59
CA GLY A 9 -14.57 -9.01 36.84
C GLY A 9 -14.10 -9.64 35.51
N LYS A 10 -14.57 -10.85 35.16
CA LYS A 10 -14.28 -11.51 33.89
C LYS A 10 -15.26 -11.13 32.80
N LEU A 11 -14.87 -11.26 31.54
CA LEU A 11 -15.71 -11.02 30.38
C LEU A 11 -16.72 -12.16 30.19
N VAL A 12 -17.99 -11.77 30.11
CA VAL A 12 -19.10 -12.67 29.81
C VAL A 12 -19.51 -12.49 28.34
N TYR A 13 -19.30 -13.54 27.55
CA TYR A 13 -19.63 -13.56 26.13
C TYR A 13 -21.03 -14.13 25.90
N ARG A 14 -21.92 -13.34 25.32
CA ARG A 14 -23.22 -13.81 24.84
C ARG A 14 -23.09 -14.20 23.36
N ARG A 15 -23.27 -15.50 23.10
CA ARG A 15 -23.35 -16.03 21.73
C ARG A 15 -24.68 -15.69 21.07
N ASP A 16 -24.69 -15.59 19.74
CA ASP A 16 -25.96 -15.62 18.99
C ASP A 16 -26.47 -17.05 18.77
N ALA A 17 -27.59 -17.19 18.05
CA ALA A 17 -28.21 -18.49 17.79
C ALA A 17 -27.34 -19.45 16.96
N GLN A 18 -26.38 -18.93 16.20
CA GLN A 18 -25.45 -19.74 15.41
C GLN A 18 -24.12 -19.98 16.16
N GLY A 19 -23.99 -19.48 17.39
CA GLY A 19 -22.82 -19.67 18.24
C GLY A 19 -21.73 -18.61 18.08
N ASN A 20 -21.94 -17.57 17.25
CA ASN A 20 -20.97 -16.49 17.05
C ASN A 20 -20.74 -15.73 18.35
N ARG A 21 -19.50 -15.33 18.63
CA ARG A 21 -19.13 -14.47 19.76
C ARG A 21 -18.27 -13.30 19.31
N VAL A 22 -18.23 -12.25 20.13
CA VAL A 22 -17.23 -11.19 20.00
C VAL A 22 -15.85 -11.85 20.00
N ILE A 23 -15.03 -11.44 19.04
CA ILE A 23 -13.70 -12.02 18.78
C ILE A 23 -12.80 -11.76 19.98
N ASP A 24 -11.94 -12.72 20.28
CA ASP A 24 -10.81 -12.50 21.19
C ASP A 24 -9.69 -11.78 20.43
N PHE A 25 -9.50 -10.50 20.72
CA PHE A 25 -8.52 -9.64 20.05
C PHE A 25 -7.14 -9.70 20.67
N SER A 26 -6.98 -10.39 21.81
CA SER A 26 -5.73 -10.41 22.58
C SER A 26 -4.56 -11.09 21.87
N HIS A 27 -4.80 -11.75 20.74
CA HIS A 27 -3.79 -12.41 19.91
C HIS A 27 -3.03 -11.45 18.97
N ALA A 28 -3.42 -10.17 18.92
CA ALA A 28 -2.78 -9.17 18.09
C ALA A 28 -1.47 -8.66 18.70
N GLY A 29 -0.44 -8.49 17.87
CA GLY A 29 0.86 -7.96 18.26
C GLY A 29 2.01 -8.94 18.11
N TYR A 30 3.22 -8.44 18.34
CA TYR A 30 4.47 -9.20 18.43
C TYR A 30 4.31 -10.44 19.32
N GLY A 31 4.86 -11.58 18.88
CA GLY A 31 4.83 -12.84 19.63
C GLY A 31 3.43 -13.47 19.80
N GLY A 32 2.41 -12.97 19.10
CA GLY A 32 1.02 -13.38 19.35
C GLY A 32 0.30 -12.59 20.43
N GLY A 33 0.80 -11.40 20.76
CA GLY A 33 0.19 -10.45 21.69
C GLY A 33 0.53 -10.76 23.16
N GLY A 34 0.92 -9.73 23.90
CA GLY A 34 1.30 -9.85 25.32
C GLY A 34 2.78 -10.11 25.60
N GLU A 35 3.62 -10.15 24.57
CA GLU A 35 5.07 -10.28 24.73
C GLU A 35 5.76 -8.92 24.69
N ALA A 36 6.84 -8.78 25.48
CA ALA A 36 7.70 -7.61 25.43
C ALA A 36 8.52 -7.62 24.14
N ILE A 37 8.61 -6.46 23.49
CA ILE A 37 9.51 -6.28 22.35
C ILE A 37 10.96 -6.29 22.85
N PRO A 38 11.82 -7.20 22.34
CA PRO A 38 13.14 -7.41 22.90
C PRO A 38 14.09 -6.22 22.72
N ALA A 39 15.01 -6.09 23.67
CA ALA A 39 16.12 -5.15 23.61
C ALA A 39 17.31 -5.80 22.87
N VAL A 40 17.25 -5.82 21.54
CA VAL A 40 18.26 -6.51 20.71
C VAL A 40 19.65 -5.86 20.88
N PRO A 41 20.72 -6.64 21.15
CA PRO A 41 22.07 -6.12 21.27
C PRO A 41 22.56 -5.42 20.00
N VAL A 42 23.21 -4.27 20.17
CA VAL A 42 23.87 -3.55 19.07
C VAL A 42 25.10 -4.33 18.63
N LYS A 43 25.22 -4.59 17.33
CA LYS A 43 26.41 -5.25 16.73
C LYS A 43 27.27 -4.27 15.96
N MET A 44 26.66 -3.19 15.48
CA MET A 44 27.33 -2.18 14.70
C MET A 44 26.69 -0.82 14.97
N TYR A 45 27.51 0.23 15.02
CA TYR A 45 27.01 1.59 15.02
C TYR A 45 27.55 2.41 13.84
N VAL A 46 26.72 3.34 13.36
CA VAL A 46 27.01 4.24 12.25
C VAL A 46 26.81 5.67 12.75
N GLY A 47 27.80 6.53 12.55
CA GLY A 47 27.72 7.95 12.86
C GLY A 47 27.25 8.81 11.69
N PRO A 48 26.80 10.05 11.95
CA PRO A 48 26.33 10.99 10.92
C PRO A 48 27.46 11.60 10.11
N GLU A 49 28.71 11.33 10.47
CA GLU A 49 29.89 11.78 9.75
C GLU A 49 30.19 10.88 8.55
N GLY A 50 30.69 11.48 7.46
CA GLY A 50 31.18 10.77 6.27
C GLY A 50 30.34 11.00 5.00
N GLY A 51 30.62 10.21 3.97
CA GLY A 51 30.05 10.37 2.62
C GLY A 51 28.56 10.00 2.49
N ASN A 52 28.18 9.26 1.44
CA ASN A 52 26.78 8.91 1.18
C ASN A 52 26.17 8.07 2.34
N HIS A 53 25.32 8.69 3.18
CA HIS A 53 24.76 8.06 4.38
C HIS A 53 23.93 6.82 4.08
N ARG A 54 23.13 6.82 2.99
CA ARG A 54 22.37 5.64 2.59
C ARG A 54 23.29 4.44 2.37
N ARG A 55 24.39 4.60 1.63
CA ARG A 55 25.33 3.49 1.36
C ARG A 55 25.98 2.98 2.64
N ARG A 56 26.34 3.87 3.57
CA ARG A 56 26.92 3.50 4.87
C ARG A 56 25.94 2.69 5.72
N ILE A 57 24.71 3.19 5.86
CA ILE A 57 23.67 2.51 6.63
C ILE A 57 23.30 1.18 5.98
N GLN A 58 23.16 1.12 4.66
CA GLN A 58 22.87 -0.13 3.95
C GLN A 58 24.01 -1.14 4.11
N ALA A 59 25.27 -0.71 4.05
CA ALA A 59 26.41 -1.58 4.30
C ALA A 59 26.36 -2.17 5.72
N ALA A 60 26.00 -1.37 6.73
CA ALA A 60 25.83 -1.85 8.10
C ALA A 60 24.70 -2.86 8.24
N ILE A 61 23.54 -2.59 7.62
CA ILE A 61 22.40 -3.52 7.58
C ILE A 61 22.83 -4.83 6.93
N ASP A 62 23.54 -4.78 5.80
CA ASP A 62 24.00 -5.98 5.08
C ASP A 62 25.04 -6.78 5.87
N LEU A 63 25.96 -6.11 6.57
CA LEU A 63 26.96 -6.77 7.41
C LEU A 63 26.31 -7.47 8.61
N VAL A 64 25.35 -6.81 9.28
CA VAL A 64 24.56 -7.47 10.34
C VAL A 64 23.70 -8.59 9.76
N SER A 65 23.11 -8.41 8.58
CA SER A 65 22.33 -9.44 7.88
C SER A 65 23.17 -10.68 7.56
N ALA A 66 24.48 -10.56 7.41
CA ALA A 66 25.40 -11.68 7.17
C ALA A 66 25.85 -12.41 8.46
N MET A 67 25.56 -11.88 9.65
CA MET A 67 25.93 -12.52 10.93
C MET A 67 25.04 -13.74 11.23
N PRO A 68 25.54 -14.77 11.93
CA PRO A 68 24.69 -15.90 12.35
C PRO A 68 23.54 -15.42 13.23
N LEU A 69 22.41 -16.14 13.16
CA LEU A 69 21.32 -15.98 14.11
C LEU A 69 21.76 -16.50 15.48
N ASP A 70 21.38 -15.79 16.55
CA ASP A 70 21.44 -16.29 17.91
C ASP A 70 20.25 -17.21 18.23
N ALA A 71 20.18 -17.67 19.49
CA ALA A 71 19.14 -18.60 19.94
C ALA A 71 17.72 -18.01 19.88
N ASP A 72 17.60 -16.68 19.94
CA ASP A 72 16.31 -15.96 19.93
C ASP A 72 15.93 -15.51 18.51
N GLY A 73 16.75 -15.84 17.51
CA GLY A 73 16.51 -15.52 16.11
C GLY A 73 16.97 -14.12 15.71
N PHE A 74 17.90 -13.51 16.46
CA PHE A 74 18.49 -12.21 16.12
C PHE A 74 19.90 -12.34 15.56
N ARG A 75 20.21 -11.48 14.60
CA ARG A 75 21.58 -11.20 14.14
C ARG A 75 22.15 -10.01 14.90
N GLY A 76 21.31 -9.01 15.16
CA GLY A 76 21.64 -7.85 15.97
C GLY A 76 20.98 -6.55 15.51
N ALA A 77 21.25 -5.49 16.26
CA ALA A 77 20.83 -4.14 15.91
C ALA A 77 21.97 -3.36 15.22
N VAL A 78 21.60 -2.57 14.21
CA VAL A 78 22.37 -1.46 13.66
C VAL A 78 21.92 -0.19 14.38
N LEU A 79 22.80 0.38 15.18
CA LEU A 79 22.55 1.65 15.88
C LEU A 79 23.03 2.82 15.01
N LEU A 80 22.16 3.78 14.77
CA LEU A 80 22.51 5.07 14.19
C LEU A 80 22.66 6.05 15.34
N SER A 81 23.84 6.65 15.50
CA SER A 81 24.01 7.66 16.54
C SER A 81 23.23 8.92 16.20
N LYS A 82 22.90 9.72 17.21
CA LYS A 82 22.23 11.02 17.03
C LYS A 82 22.91 11.88 15.97
N GLY A 83 22.11 12.61 15.20
CA GLY A 83 22.55 13.36 14.03
C GLY A 83 21.61 13.21 12.84
N THR A 84 21.93 13.90 11.75
CA THR A 84 21.10 13.97 10.55
C THR A 84 21.71 13.17 9.39
N TYR A 85 20.94 12.27 8.79
CA TYR A 85 21.35 11.38 7.72
C TYR A 85 20.51 11.62 6.47
N ASN A 86 21.14 12.16 5.43
CA ASN A 86 20.54 12.33 4.10
C ASN A 86 20.47 11.00 3.33
N ILE A 87 19.26 10.52 3.05
CA ILE A 87 18.99 9.25 2.37
C ILE A 87 18.41 9.53 0.98
N ASP A 88 19.23 9.31 -0.05
CA ASP A 88 18.93 9.55 -1.47
C ASP A 88 18.04 8.47 -2.13
N SER A 89 17.77 7.36 -1.43
CA SER A 89 16.89 6.26 -1.88
C SER A 89 16.25 5.55 -0.67
N SER A 90 15.96 4.25 -0.76
CA SER A 90 15.43 3.45 0.36
C SER A 90 16.55 2.73 1.13
N LEU A 91 16.35 2.54 2.44
CA LEU A 91 17.06 1.57 3.26
C LEU A 91 16.28 0.26 3.27
N ARG A 92 16.94 -0.87 3.04
CA ARG A 92 16.29 -2.18 2.89
C ARG A 92 16.76 -3.17 3.95
N ILE A 93 15.82 -3.78 4.65
CA ILE A 93 16.03 -4.92 5.55
C ILE A 93 15.36 -6.13 4.90
N SER A 94 16.17 -7.03 4.36
CA SER A 94 15.70 -8.23 3.63
C SER A 94 16.09 -9.55 4.30
N ALA A 95 16.74 -9.49 5.46
CA ALA A 95 17.05 -10.64 6.30
C ALA A 95 16.33 -10.54 7.65
N GLY A 96 15.91 -11.68 8.19
CA GLY A 96 15.37 -11.76 9.55
C GLY A 96 16.44 -11.57 10.63
N GLY A 97 16.00 -11.18 11.82
CA GLY A 97 16.85 -10.96 13.00
C GLY A 97 17.56 -9.61 13.03
N VAL A 98 17.14 -8.63 12.22
CA VAL A 98 17.83 -7.35 12.05
C VAL A 98 16.96 -6.20 12.57
N VAL A 99 17.56 -5.35 13.40
CA VAL A 99 16.91 -4.15 13.94
C VAL A 99 17.65 -2.90 13.47
N LEU A 100 16.92 -1.92 12.95
CA LEU A 100 17.43 -0.57 12.71
C LEU A 100 17.00 0.34 13.86
N ARG A 101 17.97 0.84 14.63
CA ARG A 101 17.74 1.61 15.86
C ARG A 101 18.40 2.99 15.75
N GLY A 102 17.72 4.03 16.22
CA GLY A 102 18.32 5.34 16.49
C GLY A 102 18.51 5.65 17.98
N GLU A 103 19.00 6.85 18.26
CA GLU A 103 19.18 7.46 19.59
C GLU A 103 18.16 8.58 19.87
N GLY A 104 16.88 8.35 19.52
CA GLY A 104 15.78 9.26 19.86
C GLY A 104 14.97 9.69 18.64
N SER A 105 13.65 9.85 18.82
CA SER A 105 12.74 10.36 17.79
C SER A 105 12.50 11.88 17.86
N GLY A 106 13.13 12.56 18.83
CA GLY A 106 13.12 14.01 18.99
C GLY A 106 13.94 14.75 17.92
N GLU A 107 13.92 16.08 17.98
CA GLU A 107 14.68 16.95 17.06
C GLU A 107 16.19 16.93 17.32
N ASP A 108 16.62 16.51 18.50
CA ASP A 108 18.01 16.29 18.89
C ASP A 108 18.47 14.82 18.79
N GLY A 109 17.56 13.95 18.32
CA GLY A 109 17.78 12.51 18.18
C GLY A 109 18.44 12.09 16.86
N THR A 110 18.07 10.91 16.36
CA THR A 110 18.54 10.39 15.06
C THR A 110 17.53 10.72 13.97
N ILE A 111 17.94 11.53 13.01
CA ILE A 111 17.07 12.06 11.95
C ILE A 111 17.46 11.45 10.60
N LEU A 112 16.55 10.69 10.00
CA LEU A 112 16.65 10.22 8.61
C LEU A 112 15.87 11.16 7.70
N VAL A 113 16.56 11.85 6.80
CA VAL A 113 15.95 12.76 5.82
C VAL A 113 15.86 12.04 4.48
N ALA A 114 14.63 11.75 4.02
CA ALA A 114 14.37 11.19 2.71
C ALA A 114 14.50 12.29 1.65
N ASN A 115 15.62 12.30 0.92
CA ASN A 115 15.88 13.23 -0.18
C ASN A 115 15.48 12.64 -1.54
N GLY A 116 15.29 13.52 -2.51
CA GLY A 116 14.93 13.17 -3.88
C GLY A 116 13.43 13.17 -4.15
N THR A 117 13.06 13.01 -5.41
CA THR A 117 11.70 13.25 -5.92
C THR A 117 10.89 11.98 -6.16
N SER A 118 11.44 10.81 -5.83
CA SER A 118 10.78 9.54 -6.13
C SER A 118 9.66 9.20 -5.13
N ARG A 119 8.57 8.61 -5.62
CA ARG A 119 7.44 8.10 -4.82
C ARG A 119 7.74 6.75 -4.16
N ARG A 120 8.72 6.73 -3.26
CA ARG A 120 9.25 5.53 -2.59
C ARG A 120 8.94 5.49 -1.09
N SER A 121 9.28 4.38 -0.46
CA SER A 121 9.44 4.29 1.00
C SER A 121 10.83 4.72 1.43
N LEU A 122 10.98 5.32 2.61
CA LEU A 122 12.30 5.57 3.21
C LEU A 122 12.94 4.28 3.73
N ILE A 123 12.17 3.47 4.47
CA ILE A 123 12.60 2.18 5.01
C ILE A 123 11.67 1.08 4.47
N VAL A 124 12.26 0.00 3.98
CA VAL A 124 11.55 -1.19 3.49
C VAL A 124 12.06 -2.42 4.23
N ALA A 125 11.22 -3.03 5.04
CA ALA A 125 11.46 -4.33 5.66
C ALA A 125 10.63 -5.38 4.93
N THR A 126 11.26 -6.16 4.05
CA THR A 126 10.49 -7.16 3.28
C THR A 126 11.30 -8.40 2.98
N GLY A 127 10.66 -9.55 3.20
CA GLY A 127 11.15 -10.84 2.76
C GLY A 127 10.89 -11.09 1.28
N GLU A 128 11.10 -12.32 0.86
CA GLU A 128 10.92 -12.79 -0.51
C GLU A 128 9.89 -13.92 -0.60
N GLY A 129 9.59 -14.36 -1.82
CA GLY A 129 8.68 -15.47 -2.08
C GLY A 129 7.22 -15.15 -1.80
N GLU A 130 6.40 -16.20 -1.77
CA GLU A 130 4.97 -16.13 -1.47
C GLU A 130 4.57 -17.38 -0.69
N ARG A 131 3.38 -17.32 -0.10
CA ARG A 131 2.78 -18.45 0.58
C ARG A 131 2.40 -19.55 -0.43
N ALA A 132 2.97 -20.73 -0.27
CA ALA A 132 2.73 -21.90 -1.11
C ALA A 132 2.05 -23.01 -0.32
N GLU A 133 0.89 -23.47 -0.80
CA GLU A 133 0.22 -24.65 -0.24
C GLU A 133 1.11 -25.91 -0.39
N VAL A 134 1.26 -26.69 0.69
CA VAL A 134 1.90 -27.99 0.62
C VAL A 134 0.97 -28.94 -0.12
N LYS A 135 1.40 -29.42 -1.30
CA LYS A 135 0.60 -30.26 -2.19
C LYS A 135 0.00 -31.46 -1.45
N GLY A 136 -1.31 -31.66 -1.60
CA GLY A 136 -2.04 -32.78 -1.00
C GLY A 136 -2.38 -32.62 0.48
N SER A 137 -2.03 -31.50 1.12
CA SER A 137 -2.35 -31.25 2.54
C SER A 137 -3.72 -30.60 2.76
N ARG A 138 -4.42 -30.18 1.70
CA ARG A 138 -5.73 -29.53 1.78
C ARG A 138 -6.81 -30.52 2.19
N VAL A 139 -7.49 -30.16 3.27
CA VAL A 139 -8.63 -30.89 3.82
C VAL A 139 -9.80 -29.94 4.02
N ALA A 140 -11.01 -30.39 3.71
CA ALA A 140 -12.21 -29.61 3.93
C ALA A 140 -12.62 -29.61 5.42
N VAL A 141 -13.25 -28.52 5.83
CA VAL A 141 -13.90 -28.42 7.14
C VAL A 141 -15.22 -29.20 7.11
N ALA A 142 -15.35 -30.14 8.03
CA ALA A 142 -16.50 -31.06 8.15
C ALA A 142 -17.70 -30.42 8.86
N ASP A 143 -17.53 -29.32 9.58
CA ASP A 143 -18.64 -28.58 10.18
C ASP A 143 -19.55 -27.97 9.10
N SER A 144 -20.86 -27.98 9.33
CA SER A 144 -21.80 -27.22 8.48
C SER A 144 -21.67 -25.71 8.70
N TYR A 145 -21.29 -25.32 9.92
CA TYR A 145 -21.09 -23.95 10.37
C TYR A 145 -19.97 -23.88 11.43
N VAL A 146 -18.92 -23.11 11.18
CA VAL A 146 -17.91 -22.74 12.20
C VAL A 146 -18.15 -21.28 12.60
N PRO A 147 -18.51 -21.01 13.87
CA PRO A 147 -18.85 -19.66 14.30
C PRO A 147 -17.68 -18.67 14.28
N VAL A 148 -17.99 -17.39 14.10
CA VAL A 148 -17.07 -16.27 14.34
C VAL A 148 -16.53 -16.34 15.77
N GLY A 149 -15.21 -16.16 15.91
CA GLY A 149 -14.53 -16.26 17.21
C GLY A 149 -14.15 -17.68 17.61
N SER A 150 -14.32 -18.68 16.74
CA SER A 150 -13.90 -20.06 17.01
C SER A 150 -12.40 -20.24 16.84
N THR A 151 -11.79 -20.97 17.78
CA THR A 151 -10.40 -21.45 17.74
C THR A 151 -10.35 -22.97 17.52
N THR A 152 -11.47 -23.57 17.12
CA THR A 152 -11.58 -25.02 16.93
C THR A 152 -12.50 -25.29 15.76
N LEU A 153 -12.13 -26.29 14.98
CA LEU A 153 -12.83 -26.73 13.77
C LEU A 153 -12.70 -28.25 13.65
N THR A 154 -13.69 -28.87 13.04
CA THR A 154 -13.71 -30.30 12.71
C THR A 154 -13.31 -30.45 11.24
N LEU A 155 -12.28 -31.25 10.97
CA LEU A 155 -11.85 -31.59 9.61
C LEU A 155 -12.44 -32.92 9.15
N GLU A 156 -12.53 -33.16 7.84
CA GLU A 156 -12.92 -34.49 7.33
C GLU A 156 -11.92 -35.58 7.76
N LYS A 157 -10.64 -35.19 7.89
CA LYS A 157 -9.54 -36.02 8.37
C LYS A 157 -8.37 -35.16 8.85
N THR A 158 -7.45 -35.74 9.59
CA THR A 158 -6.25 -35.05 10.12
C THR A 158 -4.94 -35.70 9.69
N ASP A 159 -5.01 -36.61 8.70
CA ASP A 159 -3.85 -37.32 8.16
C ASP A 159 -2.74 -36.34 7.74
N GLY A 160 -1.54 -36.52 8.30
CA GLY A 160 -0.37 -35.71 7.97
C GLY A 160 -0.30 -34.34 8.63
N LEU A 161 -1.30 -33.98 9.46
CA LEU A 161 -1.28 -32.80 10.33
C LEU A 161 -0.71 -33.16 11.70
N LYS A 162 0.10 -32.26 12.27
CA LYS A 162 0.73 -32.44 13.59
C LYS A 162 0.58 -31.17 14.44
N VAL A 163 0.63 -31.35 15.76
CA VAL A 163 0.76 -30.21 16.69
C VAL A 163 2.04 -29.44 16.35
N GLY A 164 1.93 -28.11 16.28
CA GLY A 164 2.99 -27.20 15.84
C GLY A 164 2.96 -26.87 14.35
N ASP A 165 2.16 -27.57 13.53
CA ASP A 165 2.09 -27.28 12.10
C ASP A 165 1.56 -25.86 11.84
N ARG A 166 2.17 -25.20 10.85
CA ARG A 166 1.67 -23.96 10.28
C ARG A 166 0.66 -24.28 9.19
N VAL A 167 -0.53 -23.72 9.33
CA VAL A 167 -1.65 -23.94 8.42
C VAL A 167 -2.27 -22.64 7.95
N VAL A 168 -2.86 -22.68 6.78
CA VAL A 168 -3.86 -21.70 6.35
C VAL A 168 -5.23 -22.27 6.66
N VAL A 169 -6.07 -21.48 7.32
CA VAL A 169 -7.52 -21.65 7.27
C VAL A 169 -8.04 -20.72 6.18
N GLN A 170 -8.66 -21.28 5.13
CA GLN A 170 -9.18 -20.52 3.99
C GLN A 170 -10.71 -20.53 4.00
N ARG A 171 -11.29 -19.35 3.88
CA ARG A 171 -12.69 -19.14 3.54
C ARG A 171 -12.81 -18.67 2.08
N PRO A 172 -13.52 -19.40 1.20
CA PRO A 172 -13.76 -18.96 -0.17
C PRO A 172 -14.78 -17.82 -0.25
N SER A 173 -14.69 -17.03 -1.32
CA SER A 173 -15.66 -16.00 -1.72
C SER A 173 -16.44 -16.47 -2.95
N THR A 174 -17.48 -17.28 -2.73
CA THR A 174 -18.29 -17.87 -3.81
C THR A 174 -19.31 -16.87 -4.38
N PRO A 175 -19.85 -17.11 -5.60
CA PRO A 175 -20.90 -16.26 -6.17
C PRO A 175 -22.12 -16.11 -5.26
N GLU A 176 -22.53 -17.18 -4.57
CA GLU A 176 -23.70 -17.21 -3.69
C GLU A 176 -23.50 -16.31 -2.46
N TRP A 177 -22.30 -16.31 -1.89
CA TRP A 177 -21.99 -15.40 -0.79
C TRP A 177 -21.90 -13.95 -1.26
N ILE A 178 -21.26 -13.70 -2.41
CA ILE A 178 -21.15 -12.36 -2.99
C ILE A 178 -22.56 -11.78 -3.25
N ALA A 179 -23.48 -12.61 -3.75
CA ALA A 179 -24.88 -12.24 -3.94
C ALA A 179 -25.59 -11.96 -2.61
N LEU A 180 -25.38 -12.78 -1.57
CA LEU A 180 -25.95 -12.56 -0.23
C LEU A 180 -25.58 -11.17 0.31
N VAL A 181 -24.32 -10.78 0.19
CA VAL A 181 -23.85 -9.48 0.71
C VAL A 181 -24.11 -8.31 -0.25
N GLY A 182 -24.75 -8.56 -1.40
CA GLY A 182 -25.15 -7.55 -2.39
C GLY A 182 -24.00 -6.99 -3.24
N MET A 183 -22.83 -7.62 -3.24
CA MET A 183 -21.62 -7.08 -3.87
C MET A 183 -21.49 -7.42 -5.37
N ASN A 184 -22.55 -7.96 -5.95
CA ASN A 184 -22.77 -8.19 -7.40
C ASN A 184 -23.89 -7.30 -7.98
N ALA A 185 -24.34 -6.28 -7.24
CA ALA A 185 -25.48 -5.44 -7.64
C ALA A 185 -25.13 -3.96 -7.78
N PHE A 186 -23.84 -3.61 -7.91
CA PHE A 186 -23.44 -2.22 -8.11
C PHE A 186 -23.94 -1.67 -9.45
N PRO A 187 -24.45 -0.42 -9.49
CA PRO A 187 -24.83 0.24 -10.73
C PRO A 187 -23.59 0.78 -11.47
N GLY A 188 -23.72 0.97 -12.79
CA GLY A 188 -22.72 1.65 -13.62
C GLY A 188 -22.63 1.06 -15.02
N TRP A 189 -21.66 1.55 -15.79
CA TRP A 189 -21.28 0.98 -17.08
C TRP A 189 -20.42 -0.28 -16.88
N ARG A 190 -20.88 -1.43 -17.39
CA ARG A 190 -20.21 -2.73 -17.27
C ARG A 190 -19.72 -3.09 -15.85
N PRO A 191 -20.53 -2.89 -14.79
CA PRO A 191 -20.10 -3.01 -13.40
C PRO A 191 -19.59 -4.41 -13.06
N GLU A 192 -20.05 -5.44 -13.76
CA GLU A 192 -19.58 -6.82 -13.67
C GLU A 192 -18.08 -6.97 -13.96
N ASN A 193 -17.50 -6.06 -14.72
CA ASN A 193 -16.08 -6.10 -15.11
C ASN A 193 -15.19 -5.18 -14.26
N ARG A 194 -15.76 -4.38 -13.34
CA ARG A 194 -15.02 -3.29 -12.68
C ARG A 194 -15.40 -2.96 -11.23
N LEU A 195 -16.63 -3.20 -10.82
CA LEU A 195 -17.14 -2.89 -9.48
C LEU A 195 -17.58 -4.16 -8.74
N HIS A 196 -18.26 -5.08 -9.42
CA HIS A 196 -18.75 -6.31 -8.80
C HIS A 196 -17.58 -7.14 -8.30
N TRP A 197 -17.76 -7.71 -7.11
CA TRP A 197 -16.79 -8.63 -6.56
C TRP A 197 -16.76 -9.90 -7.41
N GLN A 198 -15.57 -10.32 -7.82
CA GLN A 198 -15.37 -11.56 -8.55
C GLN A 198 -15.24 -12.72 -7.57
N PRO A 199 -15.75 -13.92 -7.90
CA PRO A 199 -15.48 -15.12 -7.12
C PRO A 199 -13.97 -15.33 -6.90
N GLY A 200 -13.58 -15.73 -5.70
CA GLY A 200 -12.16 -15.89 -5.34
C GLY A 200 -11.42 -14.58 -5.01
N SER A 201 -11.99 -13.41 -5.30
CA SER A 201 -11.28 -12.13 -5.11
C SER A 201 -11.28 -11.60 -3.67
N ARG A 202 -12.17 -12.14 -2.82
CA ARG A 202 -12.32 -11.81 -1.39
C ARG A 202 -12.18 -13.05 -0.50
N ASP A 203 -11.38 -14.02 -0.95
CA ASP A 203 -11.01 -15.15 -0.11
C ASP A 203 -10.28 -14.65 1.13
N ILE A 204 -10.68 -15.14 2.30
CA ILE A 204 -10.04 -14.80 3.57
C ILE A 204 -9.12 -15.95 3.95
N THR A 205 -7.85 -15.64 4.20
CA THR A 205 -6.84 -16.61 4.58
C THR A 205 -6.24 -16.23 5.92
N TRP A 206 -6.40 -17.11 6.91
CA TRP A 206 -5.79 -16.95 8.23
C TRP A 206 -4.56 -17.85 8.35
N ASP A 207 -3.42 -17.25 8.65
CA ASP A 207 -2.19 -17.98 9.00
C ASP A 207 -2.28 -18.40 10.47
N ARG A 208 -2.35 -19.70 10.73
CA ARG A 208 -2.52 -20.27 12.07
C ARG A 208 -1.47 -21.32 12.38
N VAL A 209 -1.29 -21.57 13.66
CA VAL A 209 -0.52 -22.69 14.21
C VAL A 209 -1.49 -23.65 14.87
N VAL A 210 -1.22 -24.95 14.78
CA VAL A 210 -2.05 -26.00 15.39
C VAL A 210 -1.53 -26.35 16.78
N PRO A 211 -2.12 -25.83 17.89
CA PRO A 211 -1.68 -26.19 19.24
C PRO A 211 -2.17 -27.57 19.71
N ALA A 212 -3.26 -28.10 19.16
CA ALA A 212 -3.83 -29.37 19.61
C ALA A 212 -4.64 -30.06 18.49
N ILE A 213 -4.63 -31.39 18.52
CA ILE A 213 -5.41 -32.26 17.64
C ILE A 213 -6.05 -33.35 18.52
N ASP A 214 -7.38 -33.49 18.42
CA ASP A 214 -8.17 -34.52 19.09
C ASP A 214 -9.06 -35.22 18.06
N GLY A 215 -8.58 -36.35 17.53
CA GLY A 215 -9.21 -37.03 16.39
C GLY A 215 -9.27 -36.11 15.16
N THR A 216 -10.49 -35.78 14.71
CA THR A 216 -10.75 -34.84 13.61
C THR A 216 -10.92 -33.39 14.05
N ARG A 217 -10.94 -33.13 15.37
CA ARG A 217 -11.09 -31.80 15.94
C ARG A 217 -9.71 -31.15 16.07
N VAL A 218 -9.53 -30.02 15.40
CA VAL A 218 -8.26 -29.29 15.35
C VAL A 218 -8.44 -27.94 16.02
N SER A 219 -7.54 -27.62 16.96
CA SER A 219 -7.44 -26.27 17.53
C SER A 219 -6.48 -25.41 16.71
N ILE A 220 -6.72 -24.10 16.68
CA ILE A 220 -5.85 -23.08 16.07
C ILE A 220 -5.49 -22.01 17.10
N ASP A 221 -4.30 -21.44 16.96
CA ASP A 221 -3.68 -20.49 17.90
C ASP A 221 -4.43 -19.15 18.06
N ALA A 222 -5.24 -18.75 17.10
CA ALA A 222 -6.04 -17.53 17.15
C ALA A 222 -7.39 -17.70 16.43
N PRO A 223 -8.44 -16.98 16.85
CA PRO A 223 -9.78 -17.19 16.31
C PRO A 223 -9.90 -16.85 14.82
N ILE A 224 -10.84 -17.51 14.12
CA ILE A 224 -11.32 -17.02 12.82
C ILE A 224 -12.26 -15.84 13.01
N THR A 225 -12.24 -14.89 12.07
CA THR A 225 -12.98 -13.62 12.20
C THR A 225 -14.20 -13.53 11.29
N THR A 226 -14.35 -14.45 10.33
CA THR A 226 -15.55 -14.64 9.52
C THR A 226 -15.95 -16.11 9.61
N ALA A 227 -17.25 -16.40 9.73
CA ALA A 227 -17.74 -17.77 9.83
C ALA A 227 -17.41 -18.59 8.57
N LEU A 228 -17.20 -19.90 8.76
CA LEU A 228 -17.14 -20.87 7.68
C LEU A 228 -18.51 -21.52 7.55
N GLU A 229 -19.09 -21.49 6.35
CA GLU A 229 -20.47 -21.96 6.12
C GLU A 229 -20.49 -22.89 4.93
N ARG A 230 -20.92 -24.15 5.10
CA ARG A 230 -20.92 -25.16 4.03
C ARG A 230 -21.69 -24.71 2.78
N LYS A 231 -22.80 -23.97 2.96
CA LYS A 231 -23.61 -23.42 1.86
C LYS A 231 -22.89 -22.38 1.00
N TYR A 232 -21.78 -21.80 1.46
CA TYR A 232 -20.97 -20.82 0.73
C TYR A 232 -19.56 -21.34 0.45
N GLY A 233 -19.44 -22.63 0.18
CA GLY A 233 -18.17 -23.30 -0.12
C GLY A 233 -17.42 -23.83 1.11
N GLY A 234 -17.96 -23.66 2.32
CA GLY A 234 -17.37 -24.17 3.55
C GLY A 234 -16.06 -23.47 3.90
N GLY A 235 -15.03 -24.27 4.14
CA GLY A 235 -13.68 -23.80 4.39
C GLY A 235 -12.68 -24.95 4.25
N PHE A 236 -11.42 -24.58 4.12
CA PHE A 236 -10.32 -25.52 3.96
C PHE A 236 -9.23 -25.24 4.97
N VAL A 237 -8.55 -26.30 5.38
CA VAL A 237 -7.29 -26.21 6.11
C VAL A 237 -6.22 -26.92 5.30
N TYR A 238 -5.08 -26.26 5.13
CA TYR A 238 -3.91 -26.84 4.47
C TYR A 238 -2.63 -26.34 5.12
N ARG A 239 -1.60 -27.16 5.08
CA ARG A 239 -0.25 -26.75 5.47
C ARG A 239 0.33 -25.86 4.39
N TYR A 240 1.20 -24.92 4.77
CA TYR A 240 1.87 -24.06 3.81
C TYR A 240 3.35 -23.89 4.13
N GLU A 241 4.12 -23.57 3.09
CA GLU A 241 5.48 -23.05 3.19
C GLU A 241 5.48 -21.57 2.78
N PHE A 242 6.34 -20.77 3.41
CA PHE A 242 6.59 -19.39 2.99
C PHE A 242 8.09 -19.16 2.95
N ARG A 243 8.72 -19.71 1.91
CA ARG A 243 10.16 -19.58 1.70
C ARG A 243 10.50 -18.12 1.43
N GLY A 244 11.33 -17.53 2.29
CA GLY A 244 11.75 -16.13 2.18
C GLY A 244 11.00 -15.15 3.09
N ARG A 245 9.95 -15.57 3.81
CA ARG A 245 9.36 -14.73 4.88
C ARG A 245 10.40 -14.51 5.97
N ILE A 246 10.64 -13.25 6.34
CA ILE A 246 11.60 -12.90 7.38
C ILE A 246 10.90 -12.72 8.72
N SER A 247 11.63 -12.98 9.81
CA SER A 247 11.12 -12.78 11.17
C SER A 247 12.07 -11.96 12.02
N GLN A 248 11.61 -11.44 13.15
CA GLN A 248 12.44 -10.73 14.12
C GLN A 248 13.06 -9.46 13.54
N VAL A 249 12.21 -8.57 13.03
CA VAL A 249 12.62 -7.31 12.37
C VAL A 249 12.06 -6.10 13.09
N GLY A 250 12.93 -5.13 13.39
CA GLY A 250 12.57 -3.93 14.14
C GLY A 250 13.02 -2.63 13.48
N VAL A 251 12.18 -1.59 13.57
CA VAL A 251 12.56 -0.20 13.27
C VAL A 251 12.19 0.66 14.46
N GLU A 252 13.16 1.31 15.10
CA GLU A 252 12.89 1.92 16.40
C GLU A 252 13.72 3.15 16.74
N ASN A 253 13.13 4.04 17.55
CA ASN A 253 13.80 5.19 18.15
C ASN A 253 14.39 6.20 17.15
N LEU A 254 13.61 6.55 16.11
CA LEU A 254 14.05 7.35 14.96
C LEU A 254 13.10 8.52 14.68
N ARG A 255 13.66 9.62 14.18
CA ARG A 255 12.92 10.67 13.48
C ARG A 255 13.10 10.49 11.97
N CYS A 256 12.01 10.49 11.22
CA CYS A 256 12.03 10.39 9.76
C CYS A 256 11.37 11.62 9.16
N VAL A 257 12.02 12.26 8.18
CA VAL A 257 11.52 13.48 7.54
C VAL A 257 11.57 13.29 6.03
N SER A 258 10.44 13.48 5.35
CA SER A 258 10.45 13.62 3.89
C SER A 258 10.85 15.06 3.54
N ALA A 259 11.98 15.24 2.84
CA ALA A 259 12.31 16.54 2.29
C ALA A 259 11.37 16.84 1.12
N TYR A 260 10.86 18.07 1.04
CA TYR A 260 9.92 18.51 0.02
C TYR A 260 10.23 19.96 -0.37
N ASP A 261 9.66 20.44 -1.46
CA ASP A 261 9.79 21.84 -1.87
C ASP A 261 8.82 22.72 -1.07
N ALA A 262 9.37 23.51 -0.14
CA ALA A 262 8.60 24.42 0.70
C ALA A 262 7.85 25.51 -0.08
N ALA A 263 8.26 25.83 -1.31
CA ALA A 263 7.50 26.75 -2.18
C ALA A 263 6.20 26.12 -2.72
N ARG A 264 6.01 24.81 -2.51
CA ARG A 264 4.87 24.02 -2.99
C ARG A 264 4.18 23.32 -1.82
N PRO A 265 3.17 23.94 -1.17
CA PRO A 265 2.49 23.34 -0.01
C PRO A 265 1.73 22.03 -0.29
N ALA A 266 1.47 21.72 -1.56
CA ALA A 266 0.89 20.47 -2.04
C ALA A 266 1.90 19.65 -2.86
N ASP A 267 3.21 19.79 -2.60
CA ASP A 267 4.23 18.98 -3.25
C ASP A 267 3.96 17.49 -3.05
N GLU A 268 4.19 16.71 -4.10
CA GLU A 268 4.04 15.24 -4.08
C GLU A 268 5.28 14.55 -4.66
N GLU A 269 6.26 15.35 -5.11
CA GLU A 269 7.52 14.90 -5.71
C GLU A 269 8.57 14.76 -4.62
N HIS A 270 8.26 13.90 -3.65
CA HIS A 270 9.13 13.49 -2.55
C HIS A 270 8.72 12.09 -2.05
N ALA A 271 9.31 11.62 -0.96
CA ALA A 271 9.01 10.29 -0.43
C ALA A 271 7.54 10.17 0.00
N TRP A 272 6.89 9.08 -0.45
CA TRP A 272 5.47 8.83 -0.17
C TRP A 272 5.25 8.08 1.13
N PHE A 273 6.18 7.19 1.49
CA PHE A 273 6.03 6.32 2.64
C PHE A 273 7.25 6.41 3.56
N CYS A 274 7.03 6.37 4.87
CA CYS A 274 8.12 6.29 5.84
C CYS A 274 8.62 4.84 5.94
N ILE A 275 7.78 3.93 6.45
CA ILE A 275 8.14 2.52 6.67
C ILE A 275 7.13 1.63 5.95
N THR A 276 7.64 0.68 5.16
CA THR A 276 6.84 -0.40 4.56
C THR A 276 7.33 -1.75 5.08
N LEU A 277 6.41 -2.58 5.55
CA LEU A 277 6.68 -3.95 5.98
C LEU A 277 5.79 -4.90 5.16
N ASP A 278 6.34 -5.94 4.54
CA ASP A 278 5.55 -7.00 3.90
C ASP A 278 6.33 -8.30 3.90
N LYS A 279 5.65 -9.45 3.94
CA LYS A 279 6.30 -10.77 4.06
C LYS A 279 7.21 -10.87 5.29
N VAL A 280 6.72 -10.33 6.41
CA VAL A 280 7.41 -10.35 7.71
C VAL A 280 6.54 -11.00 8.78
N GLU A 281 7.16 -11.54 9.84
CA GLU A 281 6.48 -11.96 11.06
C GLU A 281 7.25 -11.68 12.35
N ASN A 282 6.58 -11.47 13.48
CA ASN A 282 7.22 -11.05 14.73
C ASN A 282 8.07 -9.79 14.50
N ALA A 283 7.40 -8.73 14.06
CA ALA A 283 8.03 -7.48 13.69
C ALA A 283 7.53 -6.34 14.58
N TRP A 284 8.28 -5.25 14.62
CA TRP A 284 7.84 -4.04 15.31
C TRP A 284 8.31 -2.74 14.70
N VAL A 285 7.52 -1.69 14.93
CA VAL A 285 7.92 -0.30 14.74
C VAL A 285 7.61 0.43 16.04
N ARG A 286 8.61 0.98 16.73
CA ARG A 286 8.36 1.65 18.03
C ARG A 286 9.10 2.95 18.20
N GLN A 287 8.44 3.93 18.81
CA GLN A 287 9.03 5.24 19.12
C GLN A 287 9.63 5.90 17.86
N VAL A 288 8.83 6.00 16.80
CA VAL A 288 9.21 6.66 15.55
C VAL A 288 8.35 7.90 15.34
N THR A 289 8.98 9.03 15.05
CA THR A 289 8.31 10.27 14.65
C THR A 289 8.54 10.52 13.17
N ALA A 290 7.48 10.60 12.36
CA ALA A 290 7.54 10.79 10.92
C ALA A 290 6.89 12.10 10.48
N LEU A 291 7.56 12.87 9.63
CA LEU A 291 7.11 14.17 9.14
C LEU A 291 7.04 14.23 7.61
N HIS A 292 6.02 14.93 7.12
CA HIS A 292 5.89 15.41 5.74
C HIS A 292 5.69 14.37 4.64
N PHE A 293 5.72 13.06 4.95
CA PHE A 293 5.44 12.01 3.95
C PHE A 293 4.06 12.20 3.30
N VAL A 294 3.96 11.95 1.99
CA VAL A 294 2.70 12.10 1.23
C VAL A 294 1.58 11.23 1.81
N SER A 295 1.90 10.00 2.24
CA SER A 295 0.93 9.06 2.79
C SER A 295 1.49 8.27 3.98
N TYR A 296 1.74 6.96 3.83
CA TYR A 296 1.88 6.02 4.94
C TYR A 296 3.10 6.31 5.80
N VAL A 297 2.89 6.47 7.10
CA VAL A 297 3.99 6.39 8.07
C VAL A 297 4.33 4.92 8.30
N VAL A 298 3.32 4.07 8.48
CA VAL A 298 3.48 2.62 8.46
C VAL A 298 2.51 1.99 7.46
N ASN A 299 3.06 1.26 6.49
CA ASN A 299 2.33 0.44 5.53
C ASN A 299 2.68 -1.04 5.76
N ALA A 300 1.82 -1.76 6.49
CA ALA A 300 1.96 -3.21 6.66
C ALA A 300 1.16 -3.96 5.57
N GLY A 301 1.87 -4.66 4.69
CA GLY A 301 1.33 -5.43 3.58
C GLY A 301 0.62 -6.71 4.02
N ALA A 302 -0.03 -7.37 3.06
CA ALA A 302 -0.95 -8.48 3.30
C ALA A 302 -0.26 -9.72 3.91
N ASP A 303 1.04 -9.90 3.67
CA ASP A 303 1.81 -11.03 4.17
C ASP A 303 2.52 -10.72 5.50
N THR A 304 2.06 -9.69 6.22
CA THR A 304 2.54 -9.35 7.57
C THR A 304 1.73 -10.09 8.64
N LYS A 305 2.40 -10.69 9.62
CA LYS A 305 1.78 -11.37 10.78
C LYS A 305 2.48 -10.97 12.08
N TRP A 306 1.75 -10.84 13.19
CA TRP A 306 2.34 -10.54 14.51
C TRP A 306 3.23 -9.28 14.49
N LEU A 307 2.61 -8.15 14.16
CA LEU A 307 3.26 -6.84 14.12
C LEU A 307 2.78 -5.99 15.30
N THR A 308 3.70 -5.38 16.05
CA THR A 308 3.39 -4.28 16.98
C THR A 308 3.92 -2.95 16.44
N VAL A 309 3.05 -1.96 16.29
CA VAL A 309 3.42 -0.56 16.04
C VAL A 309 3.06 0.24 17.28
N GLU A 310 4.03 0.80 17.99
CA GLU A 310 3.76 1.47 19.26
C GLU A 310 4.46 2.82 19.42
N ASP A 311 3.80 3.74 20.13
CA ASP A 311 4.38 5.02 20.52
C ASP A 311 4.94 5.83 19.33
N CYS A 312 4.31 5.71 18.17
CA CYS A 312 4.70 6.40 16.94
C CYS A 312 3.89 7.67 16.71
N GLU A 313 4.51 8.70 16.13
CA GLU A 313 3.87 9.97 15.80
C GLU A 313 3.99 10.26 14.30
N ALA A 314 2.89 10.62 13.67
CA ALA A 314 2.79 10.98 12.26
C ALA A 314 2.31 12.42 12.11
N LEU A 315 3.15 13.31 11.59
CA LEU A 315 2.92 14.74 11.64
C LEU A 315 2.99 15.35 10.24
N ASP A 316 1.96 16.13 9.91
CA ASP A 316 1.98 17.14 8.85
C ASP A 316 2.33 16.62 7.46
N PRO A 317 1.58 15.65 6.91
CA PRO A 317 1.83 15.18 5.55
C PRO A 317 1.71 16.33 4.54
N VAL A 318 2.67 16.41 3.62
CA VAL A 318 2.67 17.36 2.49
C VAL A 318 2.20 16.63 1.25
N SER A 319 1.08 17.09 0.68
CA SER A 319 0.40 16.47 -0.46
C SER A 319 -0.88 17.21 -0.83
N GLU A 320 -1.43 16.89 -2.00
CA GLU A 320 -2.83 17.17 -2.33
C GLU A 320 -3.79 16.47 -1.34
N LEU A 321 -5.00 17.00 -1.20
CA LEU A 321 -6.03 16.43 -0.32
C LEU A 321 -6.94 15.46 -1.08
N GLY A 322 -6.49 14.22 -1.28
CA GLY A 322 -7.33 13.24 -2.00
C GLY A 322 -6.79 11.82 -2.21
N GLY A 323 -7.69 10.87 -2.42
CA GLY A 323 -7.38 9.53 -2.90
C GLY A 323 -6.52 8.69 -1.94
N TYR A 324 -5.28 8.39 -2.34
CA TYR A 324 -4.31 7.62 -1.55
C TYR A 324 -3.35 8.49 -0.71
N ARG A 325 -3.55 9.81 -0.68
CA ARG A 325 -2.72 10.75 0.10
C ARG A 325 -3.20 10.85 1.55
N ARG A 326 -2.28 11.19 2.44
CA ARG A 326 -2.49 11.38 3.89
C ARG A 326 -3.17 10.19 4.58
N ARG A 327 -2.91 8.97 4.08
CA ARG A 327 -3.22 7.72 4.80
C ARG A 327 -2.04 7.35 5.65
N VAL A 328 -2.24 7.12 6.95
CA VAL A 328 -1.14 7.22 7.92
C VAL A 328 -0.68 5.86 8.45
N PHE A 329 -1.49 5.19 9.28
CA PHE A 329 -1.22 3.86 9.82
C PHE A 329 -2.13 2.84 9.14
N TYR A 330 -1.53 1.96 8.34
CA TYR A 330 -2.24 0.98 7.51
C TYR A 330 -1.74 -0.44 7.75
N THR A 331 -2.69 -1.38 7.79
CA THR A 331 -2.42 -2.82 7.76
C THR A 331 -3.37 -3.54 6.82
N ALA A 332 -2.82 -4.37 5.93
CA ALA A 332 -3.52 -5.45 5.25
C ALA A 332 -3.18 -6.83 5.84
N GLY A 333 -2.31 -6.86 6.86
CA GLY A 333 -1.85 -8.08 7.51
C GLY A 333 -2.84 -8.63 8.53
N GLN A 334 -2.33 -9.50 9.39
CA GLN A 334 -3.11 -10.22 10.41
C GLN A 334 -2.41 -10.25 11.77
N LEU A 335 -3.19 -10.27 12.85
CA LEU A 335 -2.67 -10.29 14.22
C LEU A 335 -1.77 -9.08 14.49
N THR A 336 -2.16 -7.89 14.02
CA THR A 336 -1.39 -6.65 14.16
C THR A 336 -1.95 -5.76 15.26
N LEU A 337 -1.09 -5.21 16.11
CA LEU A 337 -1.40 -4.25 17.17
C LEU A 337 -0.77 -2.90 16.85
N PHE A 338 -1.59 -1.86 16.80
CA PHE A 338 -1.15 -0.46 16.76
C PHE A 338 -1.55 0.17 18.09
N GLN A 339 -0.60 0.61 18.91
CA GLN A 339 -0.91 1.17 20.22
C GLN A 339 -0.25 2.51 20.51
N ARG A 340 -0.98 3.41 21.17
CA ARG A 340 -0.48 4.75 21.57
C ARG A 340 0.11 5.55 20.40
N CYS A 341 -0.38 5.31 19.18
CA CYS A 341 0.05 6.02 17.99
C CYS A 341 -0.73 7.34 17.85
N LYS A 342 -0.05 8.40 17.40
CA LYS A 342 -0.64 9.72 17.17
C LYS A 342 -0.50 10.14 15.72
N SER A 343 -1.53 10.82 15.22
CA SER A 343 -1.52 11.45 13.89
C SER A 343 -1.96 12.90 13.96
N ARG A 344 -1.38 13.79 13.15
CA ARG A 344 -1.85 15.17 12.97
C ARG A 344 -2.03 15.47 11.48
N ARG A 345 -3.19 16.06 11.14
CA ARG A 345 -3.55 16.44 9.76
C ARG A 345 -3.55 15.28 8.76
N GLY A 346 -3.70 14.06 9.26
CA GLY A 346 -4.00 12.89 8.45
C GLY A 346 -5.42 12.97 7.91
N ARG A 347 -5.66 12.28 6.80
CA ARG A 347 -6.99 12.14 6.19
C ARG A 347 -7.61 10.78 6.51
N ARG A 348 -6.77 9.77 6.71
CA ARG A 348 -7.12 8.40 7.02
C ARG A 348 -6.09 7.89 8.03
N ASP A 349 -6.30 8.19 9.30
CA ASP A 349 -5.26 8.01 10.33
C ASP A 349 -5.04 6.54 10.69
N PHE A 350 -6.12 5.79 10.94
CA PHE A 350 -6.06 4.41 11.42
C PHE A 350 -6.93 3.50 10.55
N ILE A 351 -6.32 2.78 9.62
CA ILE A 351 -7.03 2.10 8.53
C ILE A 351 -6.59 0.66 8.30
N VAL A 352 -7.52 -0.14 7.78
CA VAL A 352 -7.33 -1.56 7.47
C VAL A 352 -7.68 -1.84 6.00
N GLY A 353 -6.87 -2.71 5.38
CA GLY A 353 -6.87 -3.01 3.96
C GLY A 353 -7.67 -4.22 3.51
N HIS A 354 -7.58 -4.50 2.20
CA HIS A 354 -8.27 -5.57 1.48
C HIS A 354 -8.04 -6.93 2.12
N THR A 355 -9.13 -7.62 2.47
CA THR A 355 -9.14 -8.99 3.02
C THR A 355 -8.24 -9.19 4.25
N ALA A 356 -7.95 -8.11 5.00
CA ALA A 356 -7.13 -8.18 6.19
C ALA A 356 -7.80 -9.11 7.21
N ALA A 357 -7.16 -10.26 7.43
CA ALA A 357 -7.68 -11.31 8.27
C ALA A 357 -7.34 -10.99 9.73
N GLY A 358 -8.29 -10.51 10.52
CA GLY A 358 -8.04 -10.21 11.93
C GLY A 358 -7.72 -11.45 12.79
N PRO A 359 -7.64 -11.28 14.12
CA PRO A 359 -7.76 -10.02 14.85
C PRO A 359 -6.74 -8.94 14.46
N ASN A 360 -7.16 -7.68 14.29
CA ASN A 360 -6.28 -6.50 14.15
C ASN A 360 -6.76 -5.41 15.11
N VAL A 361 -5.84 -4.73 15.81
CA VAL A 361 -6.18 -3.84 16.93
C VAL A 361 -5.52 -2.48 16.79
N PHE A 362 -6.30 -1.41 17.00
CA PHE A 362 -5.82 -0.07 17.31
C PHE A 362 -6.19 0.26 18.77
N LEU A 363 -5.21 0.47 19.63
CA LEU A 363 -5.37 0.63 21.08
C LEU A 363 -4.84 1.98 21.54
N ASN A 364 -5.67 2.80 22.18
CA ASN A 364 -5.27 4.11 22.74
C ASN A 364 -4.62 5.05 21.69
N CYS A 365 -5.01 4.94 20.42
CA CYS A 365 -4.51 5.80 19.36
C CYS A 365 -5.31 7.10 19.26
N SER A 366 -4.68 8.19 18.82
CA SER A 366 -5.40 9.47 18.65
C SER A 366 -4.96 10.27 17.43
N SER A 367 -5.87 11.05 16.86
CA SER A 367 -5.55 12.02 15.80
C SER A 367 -5.94 13.45 16.18
N LEU A 368 -5.29 14.42 15.55
CA LEU A 368 -5.57 15.85 15.64
C LEU A 368 -5.78 16.44 14.25
N GLU A 369 -6.74 17.36 14.10
CA GLU A 369 -7.01 18.06 12.84
C GLU A 369 -7.24 17.10 11.65
N SER A 370 -7.93 15.99 11.89
CA SER A 370 -8.22 14.98 10.86
C SER A 370 -9.07 15.59 9.76
N THR A 371 -8.70 15.35 8.51
CA THR A 371 -9.42 15.87 7.33
C THR A 371 -10.28 14.81 6.63
N GLY A 372 -10.52 13.68 7.31
CA GLY A 372 -11.31 12.56 6.81
C GLY A 372 -11.41 11.44 7.85
N TYR A 373 -12.38 10.55 7.65
CA TYR A 373 -12.66 9.48 8.63
C TYR A 373 -11.57 8.40 8.71
N SER A 374 -11.46 7.74 9.87
CA SER A 374 -10.70 6.49 10.06
C SER A 374 -11.62 5.26 10.07
N GLY A 375 -11.06 4.07 9.88
CA GLY A 375 -11.81 2.81 9.71
C GLY A 375 -11.26 1.93 8.57
N PRO A 376 -11.72 0.69 8.40
CA PRO A 376 -11.41 -0.11 7.21
C PRO A 376 -11.84 0.60 5.92
N ILE A 377 -11.01 0.53 4.87
CA ILE A 377 -11.23 1.34 3.65
C ILE A 377 -11.29 0.53 2.35
N GLU A 378 -10.99 -0.76 2.40
CA GLU A 378 -10.95 -1.69 1.27
C GLU A 378 -11.79 -2.94 1.57
N SER A 379 -12.05 -3.77 0.56
CA SER A 379 -13.01 -4.87 0.68
C SER A 379 -12.61 -5.93 1.69
N TRP A 380 -13.55 -6.13 2.60
CA TRP A 380 -13.71 -7.13 3.65
C TRP A 380 -12.52 -7.35 4.60
N ALA A 381 -12.11 -6.28 5.30
CA ALA A 381 -11.39 -6.47 6.56
C ALA A 381 -12.34 -7.08 7.61
N SER A 382 -11.89 -8.12 8.30
CA SER A 382 -12.74 -8.82 9.27
C SER A 382 -12.07 -9.02 10.62
N GLY A 383 -12.76 -8.64 11.70
CA GLY A 383 -12.24 -8.72 13.06
C GLY A 383 -11.25 -7.61 13.38
N VAL A 384 -11.67 -6.36 13.19
CA VAL A 384 -10.90 -5.18 13.59
C VAL A 384 -11.46 -4.62 14.90
N LEU A 385 -10.59 -4.32 15.86
CA LEU A 385 -10.93 -3.62 17.10
C LEU A 385 -10.28 -2.24 17.09
N TYR A 386 -11.09 -1.22 17.28
CA TYR A 386 -10.65 0.10 17.70
C TYR A 386 -11.02 0.24 19.17
N ASP A 387 -10.02 0.34 20.04
CA ASP A 387 -10.18 0.37 21.49
C ASP A 387 -9.59 1.68 22.04
N ASN A 388 -10.44 2.52 22.62
CA ASN A 388 -10.08 3.85 23.13
C ASN A 388 -9.44 4.76 22.06
N VAL A 389 -9.87 4.63 20.80
CA VAL A 389 -9.36 5.44 19.69
C VAL A 389 -10.08 6.79 19.62
N LYS A 390 -9.32 7.87 19.46
CA LYS A 390 -9.85 9.24 19.40
C LYS A 390 -9.57 9.89 18.05
N ILE A 391 -10.60 10.19 17.28
CA ILE A 391 -10.50 10.93 16.02
C ILE A 391 -10.94 12.38 16.25
N ARG A 392 -10.02 13.35 16.16
CA ARG A 392 -10.37 14.77 16.27
C ARG A 392 -10.45 15.39 14.88
N GLY A 393 -11.63 15.86 14.49
CA GLY A 393 -11.87 16.56 13.22
C GLY A 393 -12.83 15.86 12.27
N ASP A 394 -13.01 14.54 12.40
CA ASP A 394 -13.87 13.74 11.51
C ASP A 394 -14.38 12.47 12.24
N ALA A 395 -14.70 11.40 11.51
CA ALA A 395 -15.42 10.22 11.97
C ALA A 395 -14.57 8.96 12.15
N LEU A 396 -15.13 7.96 12.84
CA LEU A 396 -14.64 6.59 12.89
C LEU A 396 -15.74 5.63 12.41
N ARG A 397 -15.45 4.83 11.38
CA ARG A 397 -16.50 4.14 10.60
C ARG A 397 -16.22 2.66 10.31
N LEU A 398 -17.24 1.83 10.47
CA LEU A 398 -17.32 0.43 10.02
C LEU A 398 -18.49 0.30 9.04
N ILE A 399 -18.28 0.51 7.74
CA ILE A 399 -19.39 0.77 6.78
C ILE A 399 -19.29 -0.02 5.48
N ASN A 400 -20.42 -0.07 4.75
CA ASN A 400 -20.42 -0.26 3.31
C ASN A 400 -19.99 1.04 2.64
N ARG A 401 -19.00 0.95 1.75
CA ARG A 401 -18.47 2.09 0.98
C ARG A 401 -19.02 2.14 -0.45
N ASP A 402 -19.98 1.28 -0.77
CA ASP A 402 -20.61 1.14 -2.07
C ASP A 402 -19.56 1.05 -3.20
N VAL A 403 -19.71 1.87 -4.23
CA VAL A 403 -18.85 1.91 -5.41
C VAL A 403 -17.48 2.55 -5.14
N ALA A 404 -17.26 3.19 -3.99
CA ALA A 404 -16.01 3.88 -3.69
C ALA A 404 -14.80 2.93 -3.78
N GLY A 405 -13.66 3.43 -4.29
CA GLY A 405 -12.45 2.62 -4.41
C GLY A 405 -12.55 1.49 -5.46
N GLN A 406 -13.39 1.65 -6.48
CA GLN A 406 -13.74 0.61 -7.47
C GLN A 406 -14.51 -0.57 -6.88
N GLY A 407 -15.57 -0.27 -6.13
CA GLY A 407 -16.42 -1.31 -5.52
C GLY A 407 -15.80 -1.91 -4.27
N SER A 408 -15.20 -1.08 -3.40
CA SER A 408 -14.77 -1.52 -2.08
C SER A 408 -15.92 -2.19 -1.32
N GLY A 409 -17.16 -1.70 -1.49
CA GLY A 409 -18.33 -2.31 -0.87
C GLY A 409 -18.20 -2.39 0.64
N TRP A 410 -18.62 -3.51 1.22
CA TRP A 410 -18.41 -3.80 2.64
C TRP A 410 -16.92 -3.81 3.01
N ALA A 411 -16.50 -2.76 3.72
CA ALA A 411 -15.11 -2.59 4.12
C ALA A 411 -14.77 -3.29 5.45
N ALA A 412 -15.76 -3.42 6.33
CA ALA A 412 -15.62 -3.99 7.66
C ALA A 412 -16.66 -5.09 7.92
N ALA A 413 -16.25 -6.14 8.61
CA ALA A 413 -17.14 -7.18 9.11
C ALA A 413 -16.68 -7.70 10.48
N ASN A 414 -17.63 -8.08 11.34
CA ASN A 414 -17.35 -8.60 12.68
C ASN A 414 -16.36 -7.74 13.48
N SER A 415 -16.43 -6.41 13.31
CA SER A 415 -15.49 -5.44 13.87
C SER A 415 -16.14 -4.62 14.98
N VAL A 416 -15.31 -4.06 15.87
CA VAL A 416 -15.76 -3.44 17.13
C VAL A 416 -15.13 -2.07 17.31
N LEU A 417 -15.95 -1.08 17.64
CA LEU A 417 -15.54 0.20 18.22
C LEU A 417 -15.81 0.15 19.73
N TRP A 418 -14.77 0.28 20.56
CA TRP A 418 -14.87 0.15 22.01
C TRP A 418 -14.37 1.42 22.69
N ASN A 419 -15.25 2.13 23.39
CA ASN A 419 -14.95 3.39 24.10
C ASN A 419 -14.21 4.42 23.22
N CYS A 420 -14.51 4.45 21.93
CA CYS A 420 -13.92 5.39 20.98
C CYS A 420 -14.55 6.78 21.07
N GLU A 421 -13.89 7.77 20.50
CA GLU A 421 -14.41 9.14 20.40
C GLU A 421 -14.14 9.73 19.03
N ALA A 422 -15.14 10.27 18.37
CA ALA A 422 -15.02 10.94 17.07
C ALA A 422 -16.13 11.99 16.89
N THR A 423 -16.07 12.79 15.82
CA THR A 423 -17.19 13.66 15.42
C THR A 423 -18.42 12.79 15.12
N ASP A 424 -18.24 11.77 14.26
CA ASP A 424 -19.26 10.76 13.98
C ASP A 424 -18.74 9.36 14.30
N ILE A 425 -19.61 8.52 14.86
CA ILE A 425 -19.38 7.09 15.07
C ILE A 425 -20.38 6.33 14.19
N GLU A 426 -19.88 5.59 13.22
CA GLU A 426 -20.74 4.86 12.28
C GLU A 426 -20.41 3.36 12.29
N ALA A 427 -21.42 2.53 12.50
CA ALA A 427 -21.30 1.09 12.35
C ALA A 427 -22.49 0.58 11.52
N GLN A 428 -22.21 -0.12 10.43
CA GLN A 428 -23.18 -0.80 9.58
C GLN A 428 -22.84 -2.28 9.51
N SER A 429 -23.84 -3.16 9.53
CA SER A 429 -23.59 -4.61 9.52
C SER A 429 -23.87 -5.23 8.15
N PRO A 430 -22.89 -5.93 7.53
CA PRO A 430 -23.16 -6.71 6.33
C PRO A 430 -24.08 -7.90 6.62
N PRO A 431 -24.84 -8.39 5.62
CA PRO A 431 -25.61 -9.62 5.78
C PRO A 431 -24.76 -10.78 6.32
N GLY A 432 -25.17 -11.35 7.46
CA GLY A 432 -24.49 -12.49 8.09
C GLY A 432 -23.26 -12.17 8.94
N ALA A 433 -22.92 -10.89 9.17
CA ALA A 433 -21.84 -10.48 10.07
C ALA A 433 -22.22 -9.21 10.85
N PHE A 434 -21.56 -8.97 11.99
CA PHE A 434 -22.01 -7.95 12.95
C PHE A 434 -20.91 -6.96 13.30
N ASN A 435 -21.02 -5.74 12.81
CA ASN A 435 -20.20 -4.62 13.28
C ASN A 435 -20.88 -3.96 14.50
N GLN A 436 -20.08 -3.57 15.48
CA GLN A 436 -20.57 -3.17 16.80
C GLN A 436 -19.85 -1.93 17.32
N ALA A 437 -20.56 -1.10 18.08
CA ALA A 437 -20.01 0.03 18.80
C ALA A 437 -20.48 0.00 20.25
N TYR A 438 -19.54 0.11 21.19
CA TYR A 438 -19.76 0.07 22.63
C TYR A 438 -19.19 1.35 23.26
N GLY A 439 -19.99 2.04 24.07
CA GLY A 439 -19.55 3.20 24.88
C GLY A 439 -18.87 4.34 24.09
N SER A 440 -19.06 4.38 22.77
CA SER A 440 -18.32 5.28 21.88
C SER A 440 -19.05 6.61 21.70
N LYS A 441 -18.31 7.72 21.77
CA LYS A 441 -18.80 9.09 21.78
C LYS A 441 -18.70 9.72 20.39
N GLY A 442 -19.78 10.32 19.92
CA GLY A 442 -19.91 11.03 18.66
C GLY A 442 -21.36 11.06 18.21
N VAL A 443 -21.66 11.71 17.09
CA VAL A 443 -22.96 11.57 16.42
C VAL A 443 -23.05 10.15 15.89
N ALA A 444 -23.98 9.37 16.43
CA ALA A 444 -24.13 7.95 16.10
C ALA A 444 -24.94 7.76 14.81
N GLY A 445 -24.50 6.87 13.92
CA GLY A 445 -25.20 6.48 12.70
C GLY A 445 -24.96 5.03 12.29
N GLY A 446 -25.74 4.56 11.31
CA GLY A 446 -25.70 3.19 10.78
C GLY A 446 -26.67 2.22 11.46
N ASP A 447 -26.73 0.99 10.94
CA ASP A 447 -27.63 -0.10 11.39
C ASP A 447 -26.92 -1.20 12.21
N GLY A 448 -25.64 -0.98 12.53
CA GLY A 448 -24.85 -1.86 13.39
C GLY A 448 -25.32 -1.82 14.85
N ILE A 449 -24.80 -2.73 15.66
CA ILE A 449 -25.23 -2.82 17.05
C ILE A 449 -24.53 -1.74 17.87
N ILE A 450 -25.26 -0.67 18.17
CA ILE A 450 -24.80 0.43 19.02
C ILE A 450 -25.33 0.19 20.43
N TYR A 451 -24.45 -0.27 21.32
CA TYR A 451 -24.78 -0.49 22.72
C TYR A 451 -24.57 0.80 23.51
N ASP A 452 -25.67 1.51 23.79
CA ASP A 452 -25.75 2.52 24.85
C ASP A 452 -26.86 2.12 25.83
N ALA A 453 -26.52 2.04 27.12
CA ALA A 453 -27.45 1.65 28.18
C ALA A 453 -28.63 2.64 28.37
N ARG A 454 -28.67 3.76 27.64
CA ARG A 454 -29.69 4.81 27.78
C ARG A 454 -30.24 5.33 26.45
N VAL A 455 -30.23 4.55 25.36
CA VAL A 455 -30.93 4.96 24.12
C VAL A 455 -32.41 5.16 24.42
N ILE A 456 -32.83 6.41 24.54
CA ILE A 456 -34.23 6.84 24.55
C ILE A 456 -34.48 7.43 23.16
N PRO A 457 -35.35 6.85 22.33
CA PRO A 457 -35.75 7.44 21.07
C PRO A 457 -36.14 8.92 21.27
N TYR A 458 -35.67 9.81 20.38
CA TYR A 458 -36.04 11.24 20.32
C TYR A 458 -35.46 12.21 21.39
N ARG A 459 -34.36 11.89 22.09
CA ARG A 459 -33.60 12.89 22.89
C ARG A 459 -32.29 13.32 22.20
N ASP A 460 -32.12 14.62 21.99
CA ASP A 460 -30.93 15.22 21.34
C ASP A 460 -29.67 15.31 22.22
N PHE A 461 -29.67 14.73 23.43
CA PHE A 461 -28.51 14.71 24.33
C PHE A 461 -27.82 13.33 24.32
N TYR A 462 -27.26 12.94 23.18
CA TYR A 462 -26.40 11.75 23.09
C TYR A 462 -24.98 12.09 23.54
N ARG A 463 -24.66 11.76 24.79
CA ARG A 463 -23.27 11.56 25.22
C ARG A 463 -23.15 10.13 25.70
N ALA A 464 -22.74 9.23 24.81
CA ALA A 464 -22.43 7.85 25.19
C ALA A 464 -21.46 7.86 26.38
N VAL A 465 -21.77 7.08 27.40
CA VAL A 465 -20.91 6.89 28.57
C VAL A 465 -20.03 5.68 28.28
N ALA A 466 -18.75 5.77 28.65
CA ALA A 466 -17.82 4.66 28.48
C ALA A 466 -18.37 3.41 29.20
N VAL A 467 -18.22 2.26 28.57
CA VAL A 467 -18.61 0.97 29.16
C VAL A 467 -17.42 0.34 29.88
N GLU A 468 -17.72 -0.52 30.86
CA GLU A 468 -16.72 -1.39 31.49
C GLU A 468 -16.61 -2.74 30.73
N PRO A 469 -15.39 -3.30 30.58
CA PRO A 469 -14.12 -2.72 31.02
C PRO A 469 -13.69 -1.51 30.18
N GLN A 470 -12.83 -0.66 30.74
CA GLN A 470 -12.27 0.49 30.01
C GLN A 470 -11.65 0.09 28.66
N SER A 471 -10.95 -1.04 28.57
CA SER A 471 -10.42 -1.60 27.32
C SER A 471 -10.79 -3.06 27.20
N LEU A 472 -11.39 -3.42 26.07
CA LEU A 472 -11.70 -4.81 25.73
C LEU A 472 -10.43 -5.61 25.47
N TYR A 473 -9.48 -5.05 24.71
CA TYR A 473 -8.22 -5.75 24.37
C TYR A 473 -7.40 -6.07 25.61
N LEU A 474 -7.20 -5.10 26.51
CA LEU A 474 -6.39 -5.30 27.71
C LEU A 474 -7.03 -6.31 28.67
N THR A 475 -8.36 -6.29 28.81
CA THR A 475 -9.06 -7.29 29.63
C THR A 475 -8.98 -8.69 29.00
N GLN A 476 -9.15 -8.82 27.68
CA GLN A 476 -8.96 -10.10 26.98
C GLN A 476 -7.53 -10.62 27.13
N LEU A 477 -6.53 -9.75 27.03
CA LEU A 477 -5.13 -10.12 27.21
C LEU A 477 -4.85 -10.60 28.65
N ASN A 478 -5.39 -9.90 29.65
CA ASN A 478 -5.29 -10.30 31.04
C ASN A 478 -5.94 -11.66 31.29
N GLU A 479 -7.10 -11.95 30.69
CA GLU A 479 -7.75 -13.26 30.82
C GLU A 479 -6.97 -14.39 30.16
N ARG A 480 -6.35 -14.12 29.01
CA ARG A 480 -5.61 -15.13 28.24
C ARG A 480 -4.24 -15.42 28.85
N LEU A 481 -3.49 -14.39 29.25
CA LEU A 481 -2.07 -14.49 29.63
C LEU A 481 -1.75 -13.94 31.03
N GLY A 482 -2.71 -13.36 31.74
CA GLY A 482 -2.51 -12.77 33.06
C GLY A 482 -2.02 -11.32 33.04
N ALA A 483 -1.97 -10.71 34.23
CA ALA A 483 -1.66 -9.28 34.39
C ALA A 483 -0.24 -8.91 33.92
N GLN A 484 0.73 -9.82 34.05
CA GLN A 484 2.09 -9.59 33.59
C GLN A 484 2.15 -9.29 32.09
N ALA A 485 1.36 -9.99 31.27
CA ALA A 485 1.33 -9.76 29.82
C ALA A 485 0.78 -8.37 29.46
N VAL A 486 -0.12 -7.82 30.29
CA VAL A 486 -0.61 -6.44 30.15
C VAL A 486 0.48 -5.43 30.49
N GLU A 487 1.30 -5.72 31.50
CA GLU A 487 2.44 -4.85 31.86
C GLU A 487 3.54 -4.84 30.78
N LEU A 488 3.80 -5.99 30.14
CA LEU A 488 4.86 -6.12 29.13
C LEU A 488 4.62 -5.29 27.86
N ILE A 489 3.37 -4.89 27.58
CA ILE A 489 3.01 -4.06 26.43
C ILE A 489 2.93 -2.56 26.75
N ASN A 490 3.26 -2.18 27.99
CA ASN A 490 3.48 -0.77 28.34
C ASN A 490 4.76 -0.25 27.66
N ARG A 491 4.84 1.07 27.51
CA ARG A 491 6.00 1.73 26.90
C ARG A 491 7.27 1.35 27.64
N GLN A 492 8.27 0.86 26.90
CA GLN A 492 9.59 0.50 27.40
C GLN A 492 10.65 1.49 26.92
N ASP A 493 11.72 1.66 27.70
CA ASP A 493 12.90 2.38 27.25
C ASP A 493 13.70 1.54 26.24
N ILE A 494 14.29 2.20 25.24
CA ILE A 494 15.09 1.55 24.21
C ILE A 494 16.56 1.84 24.50
N PRO A 495 17.44 0.82 24.63
CA PRO A 495 18.85 1.04 24.84
C PRO A 495 19.49 1.84 23.70
N ALA A 496 19.91 3.08 24.01
CA ALA A 496 20.51 4.02 23.07
C ALA A 496 22.03 4.18 23.30
N SER A 497 22.72 3.08 23.62
CA SER A 497 24.17 3.06 23.77
C SER A 497 24.77 1.99 22.84
N PRO A 498 25.89 2.26 22.16
CA PRO A 498 26.59 1.26 21.36
C PRO A 498 27.15 0.11 22.22
N GLY A 499 27.36 0.32 23.52
CA GLY A 499 27.99 -0.67 24.38
C GLY A 499 29.37 -1.08 23.85
N GLY A 500 29.59 -2.38 23.64
CA GLY A 500 30.80 -2.93 23.02
C GLY A 500 30.74 -3.10 21.49
N ALA A 501 29.73 -2.53 20.82
CA ALA A 501 29.60 -2.62 19.37
C ALA A 501 30.73 -1.89 18.66
N ARG A 502 31.19 -2.44 17.52
CA ARG A 502 32.21 -1.79 16.69
C ARG A 502 31.59 -0.73 15.78
N GLN A 503 32.37 0.31 15.48
CA GLN A 503 32.03 1.27 14.44
C GLN A 503 32.17 0.64 13.06
N LEU A 504 31.29 0.98 12.13
CA LEU A 504 31.48 0.67 10.71
C LEU A 504 32.70 1.44 10.18
N SER A 505 33.66 0.75 9.54
CA SER A 505 34.86 1.38 8.98
C SER A 505 34.65 1.87 7.55
N ASP A 506 35.47 2.83 7.11
CA ASP A 506 35.41 3.35 5.74
C ASP A 506 35.85 2.30 4.70
N GLU A 507 36.75 1.38 5.06
CA GLU A 507 37.16 0.26 4.20
C GLU A 507 36.00 -0.69 3.92
N GLU A 508 35.15 -0.98 4.92
CA GLU A 508 33.96 -1.82 4.75
C GLU A 508 32.93 -1.15 3.83
N VAL A 509 32.75 0.16 3.99
CA VAL A 509 31.90 0.94 3.08
C VAL A 509 32.48 0.92 1.67
N ALA A 510 33.78 1.11 1.51
CA ALA A 510 34.44 1.05 0.20
C ALA A 510 34.31 -0.34 -0.43
N ALA A 511 34.44 -1.42 0.34
CA ALA A 511 34.23 -2.78 -0.12
C ALA A 511 32.78 -3.03 -0.55
N PHE A 512 31.80 -2.57 0.24
CA PHE A 512 30.38 -2.60 -0.11
C PHE A 512 30.11 -1.84 -1.42
N VAL A 513 30.62 -0.62 -1.54
CA VAL A 513 30.44 0.21 -2.74
C VAL A 513 31.10 -0.44 -3.95
N LYS A 514 32.28 -1.03 -3.80
CA LYS A 514 32.96 -1.76 -4.88
C LYS A 514 32.13 -2.97 -5.31
N ARG A 515 31.54 -3.72 -4.36
CA ARG A 515 30.66 -4.87 -4.67
C ARG A 515 29.40 -4.42 -5.40
N GLU A 516 28.73 -3.38 -4.92
CA GLU A 516 27.54 -2.79 -5.56
C GLU A 516 27.87 -2.27 -6.97
N THR A 517 28.99 -1.56 -7.11
CA THR A 517 29.43 -1.02 -8.41
C THR A 517 29.82 -2.14 -9.37
N ASN A 518 30.45 -3.22 -8.89
CA ASN A 518 30.77 -4.38 -9.71
C ASN A 518 29.51 -5.16 -10.10
N ARG A 519 28.53 -5.27 -9.20
CA ARG A 519 27.21 -5.83 -9.51
C ARG A 519 26.50 -5.01 -10.59
N ALA A 520 26.62 -3.69 -10.55
CA ALA A 520 26.12 -2.77 -11.58
C ALA A 520 27.00 -2.71 -12.86
N LYS A 521 28.21 -3.29 -12.87
CA LYS A 521 29.15 -3.25 -14.00
C LYS A 521 29.14 -4.50 -14.89
N ALA A 522 28.06 -5.28 -14.88
CA ALA A 522 27.96 -6.50 -15.67
C ALA A 522 26.98 -6.40 -16.86
N GLU A 523 26.57 -5.19 -17.27
CA GLU A 523 25.58 -5.05 -18.34
C GLU A 523 26.20 -4.49 -19.62
N THR A 524 26.18 -5.33 -20.64
CA THR A 524 26.65 -4.97 -21.98
C THR A 524 25.47 -4.33 -22.70
N ILE A 525 25.65 -3.09 -23.19
CA ILE A 525 24.67 -2.50 -24.12
C ILE A 525 24.55 -3.43 -25.32
N LYS A 526 23.33 -3.91 -25.60
CA LYS A 526 23.00 -4.72 -26.77
C LYS A 526 22.23 -3.86 -27.77
N PRO A 527 22.94 -3.03 -28.57
CA PRO A 527 22.29 -1.96 -29.32
C PRO A 527 21.38 -2.50 -30.42
N LEU A 528 20.23 -1.85 -30.56
CA LEU A 528 19.32 -1.96 -31.69
C LEU A 528 19.97 -1.32 -32.92
N ARG A 529 19.92 -2.00 -34.05
CA ARG A 529 20.41 -1.50 -35.34
C ARG A 529 19.33 -1.61 -36.39
N SER A 530 19.37 -0.73 -37.39
CA SER A 530 18.60 -0.86 -38.62
C SER A 530 19.52 -1.40 -39.70
N GLU A 531 19.30 -2.64 -40.12
CA GLU A 531 20.14 -3.38 -41.07
C GLU A 531 19.25 -3.99 -42.16
N ASN A 532 19.47 -3.59 -43.42
CA ASN A 532 18.72 -4.10 -44.58
C ASN A 532 17.19 -4.00 -44.43
N GLY A 533 16.69 -2.92 -43.80
CA GLY A 533 15.26 -2.71 -43.57
C GLY A 533 14.67 -3.50 -42.39
N TYR A 534 15.50 -4.18 -41.60
CA TYR A 534 15.09 -4.87 -40.38
C TYR A 534 15.74 -4.25 -39.14
N PHE A 535 15.03 -4.28 -38.03
CA PHE A 535 15.65 -4.06 -36.72
C PHE A 535 16.38 -5.31 -36.26
N THR A 536 17.63 -5.18 -35.83
CA THR A 536 18.45 -6.28 -35.31
C THR A 536 19.09 -5.92 -33.97
N ILE A 537 19.33 -6.94 -33.14
CA ILE A 537 20.11 -6.84 -31.90
C ILE A 537 21.06 -8.02 -31.89
N GLY A 538 22.37 -7.74 -31.83
CA GLY A 538 23.40 -8.79 -31.92
C GLY A 538 23.39 -9.54 -33.26
N GLY A 539 23.02 -8.87 -34.36
CA GLY A 539 22.95 -9.46 -35.71
C GLY A 539 21.72 -10.31 -35.97
N GLU A 540 20.86 -10.54 -34.96
CA GLU A 540 19.63 -11.29 -35.13
C GLU A 540 18.40 -10.36 -35.18
N ARG A 541 17.33 -10.78 -35.87
CA ARG A 541 16.09 -10.01 -35.97
C ARG A 541 15.53 -9.67 -34.57
N ALA A 542 15.19 -8.41 -34.38
CA ALA A 542 14.49 -7.91 -33.22
C ALA A 542 12.97 -7.92 -33.45
N TRP A 543 12.21 -7.32 -32.53
CA TRP A 543 10.74 -7.28 -32.59
C TRP A 543 10.07 -8.66 -32.51
N THR A 544 10.69 -9.60 -31.78
CA THR A 544 10.25 -11.01 -31.72
C THR A 544 8.86 -11.18 -31.10
N LYS A 545 8.48 -10.28 -30.18
CA LYS A 545 7.16 -10.22 -29.57
C LYS A 545 6.80 -8.77 -29.28
N ARG A 546 5.52 -8.45 -29.47
CA ARG A 546 4.94 -7.18 -29.07
C ARG A 546 4.27 -7.30 -27.70
N ILE A 547 4.60 -6.38 -26.80
CA ILE A 547 3.96 -6.20 -25.50
C ILE A 547 3.43 -4.77 -25.43
N ALA A 548 2.20 -4.61 -24.96
CA ALA A 548 1.57 -3.31 -24.74
C ALA A 548 0.74 -3.40 -23.47
N PHE A 549 0.65 -2.29 -22.73
CA PHE A 549 -0.07 -2.27 -21.47
C PHE A 549 -1.57 -1.97 -21.66
N THR A 550 -2.38 -2.42 -20.70
CA THR A 550 -3.80 -2.06 -20.63
C THR A 550 -3.95 -0.61 -20.19
N TRP A 551 -4.31 0.27 -21.12
CA TRP A 551 -4.29 1.72 -20.95
C TRP A 551 -5.54 2.34 -20.30
N PHE A 552 -6.68 1.62 -20.28
CA PHE A 552 -7.96 2.07 -19.71
C PHE A 552 -8.46 1.23 -18.53
N GLN A 553 -7.88 0.06 -18.27
CA GLN A 553 -8.33 -0.89 -17.25
C GLN A 553 -7.20 -1.32 -16.30
N ALA A 554 -7.52 -1.37 -15.01
CA ALA A 554 -6.65 -1.83 -13.93
C ALA A 554 -7.43 -1.96 -12.61
N GLN A 555 -6.94 -2.77 -11.67
CA GLN A 555 -7.59 -3.09 -10.39
C GLN A 555 -6.57 -3.12 -9.24
N MET A 556 -7.01 -2.74 -8.03
CA MET A 556 -6.17 -2.77 -6.82
C MET A 556 -6.11 -4.13 -6.09
N PRO A 557 -7.15 -4.99 -6.11
CA PRO A 557 -7.06 -6.33 -5.52
C PRO A 557 -5.96 -7.17 -6.17
N ARG A 558 -5.08 -7.76 -5.34
CA ARG A 558 -3.90 -8.52 -5.79
C ARG A 558 -4.26 -9.72 -6.68
N SER A 559 -5.39 -10.37 -6.42
CA SER A 559 -5.86 -11.52 -7.22
C SER A 559 -6.38 -11.13 -8.61
N LEU A 560 -6.73 -9.85 -8.82
CA LEU A 560 -7.24 -9.34 -10.11
C LEU A 560 -6.19 -8.54 -10.88
N ALA A 561 -5.20 -7.95 -10.20
CA ALA A 561 -4.22 -7.08 -10.85
C ALA A 561 -3.43 -7.75 -12.00
N PRO A 562 -2.95 -9.01 -11.89
CA PRO A 562 -2.15 -9.64 -12.94
C PRO A 562 -2.83 -9.74 -14.31
N SER A 563 -4.18 -9.81 -14.37
CA SER A 563 -4.91 -9.94 -15.63
C SER A 563 -4.79 -8.71 -16.53
N PHE A 564 -4.32 -7.57 -16.01
CA PHE A 564 -4.14 -6.32 -16.77
C PHE A 564 -2.74 -6.13 -17.33
N GLY A 565 -1.84 -7.09 -17.08
CA GLY A 565 -0.46 -7.08 -17.57
C GLY A 565 0.39 -5.92 -17.03
N PRO A 566 1.67 -5.85 -17.45
CA PRO A 566 2.59 -4.81 -17.00
C PRO A 566 2.28 -3.45 -17.63
N ALA A 567 2.46 -2.37 -16.87
CA ALA A 567 2.37 -0.98 -17.29
C ALA A 567 3.45 -0.15 -16.58
N ILE A 568 4.51 0.23 -17.30
CA ILE A 568 5.69 0.83 -16.67
C ILE A 568 5.43 2.17 -15.95
N THR A 569 4.31 2.86 -16.19
CA THR A 569 3.92 4.09 -15.49
C THR A 569 2.59 3.98 -14.73
N ARG A 570 2.14 2.76 -14.42
CA ARG A 570 1.02 2.54 -13.49
C ARG A 570 1.53 2.59 -12.06
N PHE A 571 0.85 3.36 -11.21
CA PHE A 571 1.19 3.53 -9.81
C PHE A 571 0.06 3.06 -8.89
N ALA A 572 0.33 2.00 -8.12
CA ALA A 572 -0.50 1.50 -7.04
C ALA A 572 0.18 1.84 -5.70
N PRO A 573 -0.18 2.96 -5.03
CA PRO A 573 0.55 3.43 -3.85
C PRO A 573 0.68 2.36 -2.77
N GLY A 574 1.93 2.06 -2.37
CA GLY A 574 2.26 1.10 -1.33
C GLY A 574 2.19 -0.37 -1.77
N ARG A 575 2.01 -0.63 -3.08
CA ARG A 575 1.93 -1.99 -3.63
C ARG A 575 2.79 -2.14 -4.89
N THR A 576 3.59 -3.20 -4.90
CA THR A 576 4.46 -3.55 -6.02
C THR A 576 4.13 -4.96 -6.51
N GLY A 577 4.23 -5.18 -7.82
CA GLY A 577 3.97 -6.47 -8.46
C GLY A 577 3.26 -6.31 -9.80
N LEU A 578 3.15 -7.41 -10.54
CA LEU A 578 2.52 -7.43 -11.86
C LEU A 578 1.09 -6.88 -11.80
N GLY A 579 0.81 -5.85 -12.61
CA GLY A 579 -0.52 -5.23 -12.68
C GLY A 579 -0.79 -4.15 -11.63
N LEU A 580 0.11 -3.96 -10.66
CA LEU A 580 0.07 -2.93 -9.62
C LEU A 580 1.08 -1.82 -9.96
N THR A 581 1.99 -1.46 -9.06
CA THR A 581 3.22 -0.76 -9.44
C THR A 581 4.23 -1.82 -9.89
N ASP A 582 4.45 -1.95 -11.19
CA ASP A 582 5.30 -3.03 -11.70
C ASP A 582 6.76 -2.87 -11.27
N ASN A 583 7.39 -3.98 -10.85
CA ASN A 583 8.84 -4.06 -10.69
C ASN A 583 9.48 -4.16 -12.09
N LEU A 584 10.23 -3.14 -12.52
CA LEU A 584 10.78 -3.09 -13.89
C LEU A 584 11.71 -4.24 -14.19
N GLU A 585 12.49 -4.66 -13.19
CA GLU A 585 13.41 -5.79 -13.28
C GLU A 585 12.67 -7.08 -13.62
N GLU A 586 11.57 -7.35 -12.89
CA GLU A 586 10.72 -8.53 -13.12
C GLU A 586 10.02 -8.45 -14.47
N VAL A 587 9.52 -7.26 -14.86
CA VAL A 587 8.90 -7.06 -16.18
C VAL A 587 9.90 -7.39 -17.28
N ALA A 588 11.09 -6.79 -17.25
CA ALA A 588 12.10 -7.01 -18.27
C ALA A 588 12.64 -8.45 -18.26
N ASN A 589 12.71 -9.12 -17.10
CA ASN A 589 13.11 -10.54 -17.01
C ASN A 589 12.05 -11.49 -17.59
N ALA A 590 10.77 -11.12 -17.50
CA ALA A 590 9.68 -11.89 -18.07
C ALA A 590 9.52 -11.70 -19.59
N MET A 591 10.20 -10.71 -20.18
CA MET A 591 10.13 -10.43 -21.60
C MET A 591 11.02 -11.39 -22.42
N PRO A 592 10.51 -11.97 -23.52
CA PRO A 592 11.35 -12.74 -24.44
C PRO A 592 12.49 -11.86 -25.01
N PRO A 593 13.67 -12.43 -25.31
CA PRO A 593 14.77 -11.68 -25.90
C PRO A 593 14.35 -10.93 -27.16
N ARG A 594 14.80 -9.68 -27.31
CA ARG A 594 14.54 -8.81 -28.48
C ARG A 594 13.07 -8.50 -28.74
N SER A 595 12.23 -8.65 -27.71
CA SER A 595 10.85 -8.19 -27.75
C SER A 595 10.77 -6.67 -27.52
N VAL A 596 9.63 -6.10 -27.91
CA VAL A 596 9.35 -4.67 -27.79
C VAL A 596 8.21 -4.41 -26.80
N PHE A 597 8.40 -3.41 -25.96
CA PHE A 597 7.37 -2.86 -25.08
C PHE A 597 6.87 -1.52 -25.64
N TYR A 598 5.60 -1.46 -26.01
CA TYR A 598 4.95 -0.23 -26.45
C TYR A 598 4.45 0.57 -25.26
N HIS A 599 4.99 1.78 -25.12
CA HIS A 599 4.65 2.72 -24.07
C HIS A 599 4.03 4.00 -24.64
N HIS A 600 3.05 4.52 -23.92
CA HIS A 600 2.48 5.87 -23.95
C HIS A 600 1.91 6.14 -22.55
N TYR A 601 1.56 7.38 -22.22
CA TYR A 601 0.81 7.65 -20.99
C TYR A 601 -0.64 7.11 -21.08
N GLY A 602 -1.22 6.69 -19.94
CA GLY A 602 -2.54 6.03 -19.92
C GLY A 602 -3.75 6.97 -20.10
N LEU A 603 -4.95 6.39 -20.26
CA LEU A 603 -6.17 7.18 -20.51
C LEU A 603 -6.73 7.89 -19.28
N TRP A 604 -6.75 7.27 -18.11
CA TRP A 604 -7.32 7.91 -16.94
C TRP A 604 -6.41 7.74 -15.74
N TYR A 605 -5.95 8.88 -15.24
CA TYR A 605 -5.32 8.98 -13.93
C TYR A 605 -6.31 8.56 -12.84
N ASP A 606 -7.54 9.09 -12.87
CA ASP A 606 -8.60 8.77 -11.94
C ASP A 606 -9.49 7.62 -12.44
N ARG A 607 -9.46 6.50 -11.73
CA ARG A 607 -10.23 5.31 -12.11
C ARG A 607 -11.75 5.46 -12.00
N ARG A 608 -12.28 6.54 -11.38
CA ARG A 608 -13.73 6.86 -11.44
C ARG A 608 -14.21 7.04 -12.88
N ARG A 609 -13.35 7.49 -13.81
CA ARG A 609 -13.71 7.74 -15.22
C ARG A 609 -13.98 6.51 -16.06
N VAL A 610 -13.64 5.31 -15.59
CA VAL A 610 -13.97 4.05 -16.28
C VAL A 610 -15.48 3.90 -16.51
N ASN A 611 -16.29 4.56 -15.68
CA ASN A 611 -17.74 4.61 -15.85
C ASN A 611 -18.21 5.45 -17.06
N HIS A 612 -17.30 6.09 -17.79
CA HIS A 612 -17.58 6.98 -18.93
C HIS A 612 -18.58 8.11 -18.62
N ASN A 613 -18.69 8.52 -17.35
CA ASN A 613 -19.58 9.60 -16.97
C ASN A 613 -18.88 10.95 -17.15
N TYR A 614 -19.37 11.75 -18.11
CA TYR A 614 -18.92 13.10 -18.39
C TYR A 614 -19.56 14.15 -17.48
N ASP A 615 -20.89 14.09 -17.25
CA ASP A 615 -21.66 15.17 -16.59
C ASP A 615 -21.41 15.29 -15.07
N GLY A 616 -20.41 14.57 -14.56
CA GLY A 616 -20.13 14.48 -13.14
C GLY A 616 -21.00 13.43 -12.46
N SER A 617 -20.41 12.66 -11.55
CA SER A 617 -21.17 11.98 -10.50
C SER A 617 -20.83 12.63 -9.15
N PRO A 618 -21.64 12.45 -8.08
CA PRO A 618 -21.30 12.97 -6.76
C PRO A 618 -19.87 12.59 -6.33
N GLU A 619 -19.43 11.39 -6.71
CA GLU A 619 -18.08 10.88 -6.48
C GLU A 619 -17.01 11.77 -7.13
N GLN A 620 -17.28 12.41 -8.28
CA GLN A 620 -16.31 13.21 -9.06
C GLN A 620 -16.14 14.65 -8.54
N ARG A 621 -16.92 15.09 -7.53
CA ARG A 621 -16.87 16.47 -6.98
C ARG A 621 -15.67 16.74 -6.08
N THR A 622 -15.00 15.68 -5.62
CA THR A 622 -13.92 15.73 -4.62
C THR A 622 -12.60 15.24 -5.22
N GLY A 623 -11.48 15.54 -4.57
CA GLY A 623 -10.16 14.99 -4.91
C GLY A 623 -10.00 13.48 -4.68
N GLU A 624 -11.08 12.74 -4.39
CA GLU A 624 -11.09 11.28 -4.16
C GLU A 624 -10.89 10.43 -5.40
N VAL A 625 -9.80 10.68 -6.10
CA VAL A 625 -9.34 9.87 -7.22
C VAL A 625 -9.08 8.42 -6.80
N TRP A 626 -9.45 7.49 -7.66
CA TRP A 626 -9.26 6.05 -7.40
C TRP A 626 -8.00 5.54 -8.08
N ALA A 627 -7.26 4.67 -7.37
CA ALA A 627 -6.05 4.01 -7.86
C ALA A 627 -6.38 2.61 -8.44
N PRO A 628 -5.46 1.96 -9.20
CA PRO A 628 -4.11 2.41 -9.53
C PRO A 628 -4.13 3.62 -10.46
N PHE A 629 -3.23 4.57 -10.24
CA PHE A 629 -3.12 5.78 -11.05
C PHE A 629 -2.33 5.49 -12.31
N MET A 630 -2.89 5.83 -13.48
CA MET A 630 -2.11 5.89 -14.72
C MET A 630 -1.39 7.24 -14.72
N GLU A 631 -0.13 7.24 -14.31
CA GLU A 631 0.61 8.50 -14.15
C GLU A 631 0.86 9.17 -15.49
N LEU A 632 0.83 10.49 -15.45
CA LEU A 632 0.95 11.36 -16.60
C LEU A 632 2.30 12.09 -16.58
N PRO A 633 2.82 12.53 -17.73
CA PRO A 633 4.14 13.18 -17.82
C PRO A 633 4.24 14.52 -17.11
N TRP A 634 3.10 15.18 -16.82
CA TRP A 634 3.05 16.51 -16.22
C TRP A 634 2.69 16.45 -14.74
N ALA A 635 3.31 17.32 -13.96
CA ALA A 635 3.07 17.42 -12.53
C ALA A 635 1.84 18.30 -12.23
N ARG A 636 1.16 17.98 -11.13
CA ARG A 636 0.13 18.85 -10.52
C ARG A 636 0.77 20.14 -10.06
N SER A 637 0.09 21.28 -10.17
CA SER A 637 0.62 22.61 -9.85
C SER A 637 0.46 23.01 -8.38
N GLY A 638 -0.50 22.41 -7.67
CA GLY A 638 -0.98 22.91 -6.38
C GLY A 638 -1.93 24.12 -6.50
N GLN A 639 -2.27 24.55 -7.72
CA GLN A 639 -3.11 25.72 -7.99
C GLN A 639 -4.39 25.35 -8.73
N GLY A 640 -5.48 26.06 -8.38
CA GLY A 640 -6.80 25.82 -8.97
C GLY A 640 -7.33 24.41 -8.70
N LYS A 641 -8.45 24.07 -9.34
CA LYS A 641 -9.07 22.74 -9.25
C LYS A 641 -9.30 22.21 -10.66
N ALA A 642 -8.75 21.03 -10.96
CA ALA A 642 -9.00 20.27 -12.17
C ALA A 642 -10.32 19.50 -12.08
N TRP A 643 -10.73 18.89 -13.19
CA TRP A 643 -11.98 18.16 -13.29
C TRP A 643 -12.11 16.99 -12.31
N ASP A 644 -11.00 16.33 -11.98
CA ASP A 644 -10.97 15.22 -11.01
C ASP A 644 -10.94 15.66 -9.55
N GLY A 645 -10.94 16.97 -9.30
CA GLY A 645 -11.02 17.57 -7.99
C GLY A 645 -9.68 17.79 -7.28
N LEU A 646 -8.56 17.36 -7.86
CA LEU A 646 -7.20 17.74 -7.44
C LEU A 646 -6.78 19.06 -8.10
N SER A 647 -5.58 19.57 -7.80
CA SER A 647 -5.09 20.79 -8.45
C SER A 647 -4.88 20.64 -9.97
N LYS A 648 -4.86 21.77 -10.70
CA LYS A 648 -4.58 21.79 -12.14
C LYS A 648 -3.14 21.35 -12.42
N TYR A 649 -2.87 20.84 -13.61
CA TYR A 649 -1.52 20.55 -14.08
C TYR A 649 -0.76 21.82 -14.45
N ASP A 650 0.54 21.81 -14.18
CA ASP A 650 1.50 22.72 -14.79
C ASP A 650 2.21 21.99 -15.92
N LEU A 651 1.84 22.29 -17.17
CA LEU A 651 2.35 21.60 -18.36
C LEU A 651 3.81 21.95 -18.68
N THR A 652 4.40 22.93 -17.99
CA THR A 652 5.83 23.25 -18.07
C THR A 652 6.65 22.49 -17.03
N ARG A 653 5.98 21.81 -16.08
CA ARG A 653 6.62 20.99 -15.04
C ARG A 653 6.35 19.52 -15.26
N PHE A 654 7.42 18.76 -15.39
CA PHE A 654 7.34 17.32 -15.62
C PHE A 654 7.29 16.52 -14.32
N ASN A 655 6.57 15.40 -14.35
CA ASN A 655 6.47 14.42 -13.27
C ASN A 655 7.76 13.57 -13.25
N PRO A 656 8.66 13.76 -12.27
CA PRO A 656 9.92 13.03 -12.20
C PRO A 656 9.68 11.52 -12.08
N TRP A 657 8.69 11.08 -11.30
CA TRP A 657 8.39 9.66 -11.17
C TRP A 657 8.05 9.00 -12.52
N PHE A 658 7.26 9.68 -13.37
CA PHE A 658 6.94 9.17 -14.70
C PHE A 658 8.20 8.96 -15.55
N PHE A 659 9.08 9.97 -15.59
CA PHE A 659 10.28 9.91 -16.43
C PHE A 659 11.37 9.00 -15.86
N ASP A 660 11.53 8.93 -14.54
CA ASP A 660 12.45 7.98 -13.88
C ASP A 660 12.06 6.53 -14.19
N ARG A 661 10.76 6.25 -14.24
CA ARG A 661 10.21 4.94 -14.61
C ARG A 661 10.48 4.58 -16.06
N VAL A 662 10.27 5.53 -16.98
CA VAL A 662 10.54 5.35 -18.41
C VAL A 662 12.03 5.14 -18.65
N LYS A 663 12.89 5.97 -18.01
CA LYS A 663 14.34 5.84 -18.10
C LYS A 663 14.85 4.51 -17.56
N GLY A 664 14.44 4.14 -16.34
CA GLY A 664 14.87 2.88 -15.74
C GLY A 664 14.47 1.66 -16.56
N PHE A 665 13.34 1.71 -17.28
CA PHE A 665 12.97 0.62 -18.19
C PHE A 665 13.74 0.65 -19.51
N ALA A 666 14.09 1.83 -20.03
CA ALA A 666 14.95 1.96 -21.19
C ALA A 666 16.37 1.42 -20.92
N ASP A 667 16.91 1.67 -19.72
CA ASP A 667 18.18 1.11 -19.26
C ASP A 667 18.15 -0.41 -19.29
N LEU A 668 17.14 -1.01 -18.66
CA LEU A 668 16.92 -2.47 -18.72
C LEU A 668 16.77 -3.00 -20.15
N CYS A 669 16.22 -2.20 -21.07
CA CYS A 669 16.12 -2.59 -22.48
C CYS A 669 17.50 -2.66 -23.15
N ASP A 670 18.40 -1.72 -22.89
CA ASP A 670 19.77 -1.73 -23.40
C ASP A 670 20.58 -2.91 -22.86
N GLU A 671 20.46 -3.16 -21.57
CA GLU A 671 21.20 -4.21 -20.85
C GLU A 671 20.76 -5.62 -21.31
N ARG A 672 19.48 -5.78 -21.61
CA ARG A 672 18.88 -7.10 -21.92
C ARG A 672 18.68 -7.35 -23.40
N GLY A 673 18.86 -6.34 -24.24
CA GLY A 673 18.53 -6.44 -25.66
C GLY A 673 17.02 -6.56 -25.87
N LEU A 674 16.25 -5.75 -25.15
CA LEU A 674 14.82 -5.50 -25.36
C LEU A 674 14.66 -4.12 -26.01
N ILE A 675 13.45 -3.77 -26.43
CA ILE A 675 13.17 -2.49 -27.08
C ILE A 675 12.07 -1.75 -26.33
N LEU A 676 12.29 -0.46 -26.07
CA LEU A 676 11.24 0.46 -25.67
C LEU A 676 10.73 1.20 -26.90
N TYR A 677 9.47 0.97 -27.28
CA TYR A 677 8.78 1.83 -28.24
C TYR A 677 8.04 2.94 -27.50
N TYR A 678 8.64 4.13 -27.47
CA TYR A 678 8.12 5.29 -26.75
C TYR A 678 7.25 6.14 -27.68
N ASN A 679 5.95 6.13 -27.46
CA ASN A 679 5.06 7.11 -28.09
C ASN A 679 4.99 8.37 -27.23
N PHE A 680 5.19 9.53 -27.87
CA PHE A 680 5.06 10.81 -27.19
C PHE A 680 3.63 11.04 -26.73
N TYR A 681 2.63 10.79 -27.57
CA TYR A 681 1.25 11.16 -27.33
C TYR A 681 0.32 9.95 -27.26
N PHE A 682 -0.92 10.22 -26.84
CA PHE A 682 -2.02 9.26 -26.86
C PHE A 682 -3.29 9.93 -27.41
N GLN A 683 -3.53 9.80 -28.73
CA GLN A 683 -4.57 10.56 -29.45
C GLN A 683 -6.00 10.20 -29.00
N HIS A 684 -6.18 9.00 -28.44
CA HIS A 684 -7.48 8.50 -27.97
C HIS A 684 -8.22 9.47 -27.04
N TRP A 685 -7.48 10.18 -26.18
CA TRP A 685 -8.00 11.26 -25.31
C TRP A 685 -8.80 12.33 -26.07
N LEU A 686 -8.50 12.55 -27.34
CA LEU A 686 -8.88 13.73 -28.09
C LEU A 686 -10.00 13.48 -29.10
N VAL A 687 -10.34 12.22 -29.41
CA VAL A 687 -11.14 11.89 -30.60
C VAL A 687 -12.44 11.15 -30.30
N GLU A 688 -12.47 10.22 -29.34
CA GLU A 688 -13.59 9.27 -29.23
C GLU A 688 -14.79 9.81 -28.45
N SER A 689 -14.57 10.32 -27.24
CA SER A 689 -15.67 10.74 -26.37
C SER A 689 -15.26 11.81 -25.36
N ARG A 690 -16.24 12.58 -24.87
CA ARG A 690 -15.97 13.58 -23.83
C ARG A 690 -15.47 12.97 -22.53
N SER A 691 -15.92 11.78 -22.17
CA SER A 691 -15.49 11.12 -20.92
C SER A 691 -14.02 10.66 -20.97
N HIS A 692 -13.49 10.46 -22.18
CA HIS A 692 -12.06 10.29 -22.39
C HIS A 692 -11.36 11.63 -22.18
N TYR A 693 -11.79 12.67 -22.89
CA TYR A 693 -11.16 14.00 -22.90
C TYR A 693 -11.21 14.78 -21.56
N VAL A 694 -12.22 14.53 -20.72
CA VAL A 694 -12.57 15.42 -19.61
C VAL A 694 -11.46 15.61 -18.57
N ASP A 695 -10.63 14.60 -18.36
CA ASP A 695 -9.49 14.61 -17.43
C ASP A 695 -8.16 14.95 -18.14
N PHE A 696 -8.20 15.31 -19.43
CA PHE A 696 -6.98 15.48 -20.23
C PHE A 696 -6.17 16.66 -19.70
N PRO A 697 -4.87 16.52 -19.42
CA PRO A 697 -4.12 17.59 -18.78
C PRO A 697 -4.11 18.91 -19.55
N TRP A 698 -4.15 18.89 -20.89
CA TRP A 698 -4.08 20.11 -21.69
C TRP A 698 -5.44 20.80 -21.91
N ARG A 699 -6.54 20.17 -21.49
CA ARG A 699 -7.85 20.80 -21.51
C ARG A 699 -7.82 22.03 -20.57
N PRO A 700 -8.32 23.22 -20.97
CA PRO A 700 -8.23 24.45 -20.15
C PRO A 700 -8.78 24.33 -18.72
N ALA A 701 -9.75 23.44 -18.50
CA ALA A 701 -10.27 23.12 -17.18
C ALA A 701 -9.23 22.47 -16.25
N ASN A 702 -8.23 21.78 -16.80
CA ASN A 702 -7.28 20.94 -16.08
C ASN A 702 -5.87 21.51 -15.99
N THR A 703 -5.56 22.59 -16.70
CA THR A 703 -4.22 23.22 -16.70
C THR A 703 -4.27 24.70 -16.34
N ILE A 704 -3.18 25.21 -15.79
CA ILE A 704 -2.96 26.63 -15.54
C ILE A 704 -2.59 27.40 -16.83
N GLN A 705 -2.11 26.71 -17.87
CA GLN A 705 -1.76 27.33 -19.15
C GLN A 705 -3.01 27.60 -20.01
N GLN A 706 -2.98 28.71 -20.76
CA GLN A 706 -4.04 29.08 -21.70
C GLN A 706 -3.86 28.32 -23.02
N THR A 707 -4.17 27.02 -23.00
CA THR A 707 -3.96 26.14 -24.16
C THR A 707 -4.90 26.42 -25.31
N GLY A 708 -6.04 27.08 -25.07
CA GLY A 708 -7.03 27.41 -26.10
C GLY A 708 -7.68 26.20 -26.77
N LEU A 709 -7.60 25.01 -26.16
CA LEU A 709 -8.31 23.83 -26.68
C LEU A 709 -9.81 23.98 -26.44
N ALA A 710 -10.60 23.45 -27.38
CA ALA A 710 -12.04 23.34 -27.23
C ALA A 710 -12.41 22.50 -25.99
N ASP A 711 -13.57 22.78 -25.42
CA ASP A 711 -14.13 21.99 -24.32
C ASP A 711 -14.90 20.74 -24.80
N GLU A 712 -14.62 20.31 -26.03
CA GLU A 712 -15.39 19.35 -26.80
C GLU A 712 -14.48 18.44 -27.62
N VAL A 713 -14.97 17.24 -27.97
CA VAL A 713 -14.30 16.32 -28.91
C VAL A 713 -14.94 16.43 -30.31
N PRO A 714 -14.17 16.23 -31.41
CA PRO A 714 -12.74 15.95 -31.43
C PRO A 714 -11.89 17.20 -31.18
N ALA A 715 -11.01 17.14 -30.17
CA ALA A 715 -10.05 18.20 -29.84
C ALA A 715 -8.72 18.04 -30.58
N ALA A 716 -8.51 16.93 -31.29
CA ALA A 716 -7.25 16.58 -31.93
C ALA A 716 -6.75 17.63 -32.92
N ASN A 717 -7.64 18.22 -33.73
CA ASN A 717 -7.26 19.24 -34.70
C ASN A 717 -6.68 20.50 -34.02
N SER A 718 -7.28 20.94 -32.92
CA SER A 718 -6.77 22.07 -32.13
C SER A 718 -5.50 21.69 -31.37
N PHE A 719 -5.42 20.47 -30.83
CA PHE A 719 -4.25 20.00 -30.11
C PHE A 719 -2.99 20.01 -30.98
N TYR A 720 -3.07 19.44 -32.18
CA TYR A 720 -1.95 19.37 -33.11
C TYR A 720 -1.75 20.63 -33.96
N ASP A 721 -2.52 21.70 -33.74
CA ASP A 721 -2.33 22.99 -34.40
C ASP A 721 -1.20 23.79 -33.73
N ILE A 722 -0.05 23.79 -34.42
CA ILE A 722 1.19 24.48 -34.01
C ILE A 722 1.19 25.98 -34.29
N SER A 723 0.15 26.54 -34.92
CA SER A 723 0.06 28.00 -35.12
C SER A 723 -0.23 28.73 -33.81
N HIS A 724 -0.80 28.02 -32.81
CA HIS A 724 -1.05 28.57 -31.50
C HIS A 724 0.23 28.58 -30.64
N PRO A 725 0.73 29.76 -30.23
CA PRO A 725 2.07 29.90 -29.65
C PRO A 725 2.26 29.10 -28.36
N VAL A 726 1.25 29.06 -27.49
CA VAL A 726 1.31 28.30 -26.23
C VAL A 726 1.41 26.80 -26.47
N ARG A 727 0.58 26.24 -27.36
CA ARG A 727 0.59 24.78 -27.63
C ARG A 727 1.87 24.37 -28.32
N ARG A 728 2.33 25.18 -29.28
CA ARG A 728 3.62 24.99 -29.94
C ARG A 728 4.75 24.84 -28.94
N GLU A 729 4.85 25.75 -27.97
CA GLU A 729 5.93 25.69 -26.97
C GLU A 729 5.76 24.51 -26.02
N LEU A 730 4.55 24.20 -25.57
CA LEU A 730 4.30 23.03 -24.71
C LEU A 730 4.67 21.71 -25.41
N HIS A 731 4.39 21.59 -26.71
CA HIS A 731 4.82 20.43 -27.49
C HIS A 731 6.34 20.38 -27.60
N ARG A 732 7.00 21.52 -27.92
CA ARG A 732 8.47 21.61 -27.97
C ARG A 732 9.10 21.14 -26.66
N LEU A 733 8.63 21.67 -25.52
CA LEU A 733 9.11 21.32 -24.19
C LEU A 733 8.98 19.82 -23.91
N TYR A 734 7.81 19.24 -24.18
CA TYR A 734 7.57 17.82 -23.90
C TYR A 734 8.37 16.89 -24.83
N ILE A 735 8.49 17.25 -26.12
CA ILE A 735 9.31 16.49 -27.07
C ILE A 735 10.76 16.46 -26.57
N ARG A 736 11.32 17.65 -26.30
CA ARG A 736 12.71 17.79 -25.87
C ARG A 736 12.95 17.11 -24.52
N LYS A 737 12.04 17.23 -23.56
CA LYS A 737 12.15 16.52 -22.28
C LYS A 737 12.25 15.01 -22.47
N SER A 738 11.46 14.42 -23.37
CA SER A 738 11.48 12.97 -23.56
C SER A 738 12.76 12.52 -24.26
N LEU A 739 13.27 13.32 -25.22
CA LEU A 739 14.58 13.09 -25.84
C LEU A 739 15.70 13.20 -24.81
N ASP A 740 15.70 14.25 -23.98
CA ASP A 740 16.70 14.46 -22.93
C ASP A 740 16.78 13.28 -21.95
N VAL A 741 15.64 12.69 -21.62
CA VAL A 741 15.56 11.55 -20.69
C VAL A 741 16.14 10.29 -21.33
N LEU A 742 15.92 10.06 -22.62
CA LEU A 742 16.21 8.80 -23.31
C LEU A 742 17.42 8.87 -24.25
N LYS A 743 18.12 10.01 -24.32
CA LYS A 743 19.22 10.28 -25.26
C LYS A 743 20.38 9.31 -25.19
N ASP A 744 20.60 8.69 -24.03
CA ASP A 744 21.73 7.78 -23.80
C ASP A 744 21.35 6.31 -23.98
N ASN A 745 20.09 6.04 -24.39
CA ASN A 745 19.60 4.69 -24.60
C ASN A 745 19.65 4.30 -26.09
N ALA A 746 20.22 3.13 -26.38
CA ALA A 746 20.40 2.64 -27.75
C ALA A 746 19.17 1.87 -28.28
N ASN A 747 18.33 1.35 -27.38
CA ASN A 747 17.21 0.47 -27.71
C ASN A 747 15.84 1.15 -27.59
N VAL A 748 15.79 2.44 -27.91
CA VAL A 748 14.56 3.23 -27.92
C VAL A 748 14.13 3.53 -29.35
N VAL A 749 12.85 3.29 -29.65
CA VAL A 749 12.22 3.72 -30.90
C VAL A 749 11.13 4.72 -30.58
N TYR A 750 11.21 5.90 -31.18
CA TYR A 750 10.26 6.98 -30.97
C TYR A 750 9.10 6.92 -31.97
N GLY A 751 7.88 7.09 -31.48
CA GLY A 751 6.68 7.28 -32.29
C GLY A 751 5.86 8.48 -31.80
N ILE A 752 5.03 9.07 -32.67
CA ILE A 752 4.15 10.17 -32.25
C ILE A 752 3.02 9.61 -31.39
N ASP A 753 2.18 8.75 -31.94
CA ASP A 753 1.10 8.04 -31.28
C ASP A 753 0.64 6.86 -32.15
N ARG A 754 0.00 5.85 -31.54
CA ARG A 754 -0.48 4.66 -32.24
C ARG A 754 -1.69 4.92 -33.12
N GLU A 755 -2.56 5.83 -32.71
CA GLU A 755 -3.83 6.16 -33.39
C GLU A 755 -3.73 7.52 -34.10
N TYR A 756 -2.50 7.99 -34.34
CA TYR A 756 -2.25 9.31 -34.88
C TYR A 756 -2.80 9.45 -36.30
N THR A 757 -3.67 10.43 -36.49
CA THR A 757 -4.22 10.81 -37.80
C THR A 757 -4.09 12.31 -38.05
N GLY A 758 -3.15 12.97 -37.36
CA GLY A 758 -3.01 14.43 -37.36
C GLY A 758 -2.34 15.01 -38.62
N PRO A 759 -2.24 16.35 -38.69
CA PRO A 759 -1.83 17.06 -39.90
C PRO A 759 -0.34 16.95 -40.20
N LEU A 760 0.02 16.99 -41.48
CA LEU A 760 1.41 17.01 -41.97
C LEU A 760 2.26 18.09 -41.27
N ALA A 761 1.69 19.27 -41.03
CA ALA A 761 2.38 20.37 -40.37
C ALA A 761 2.91 20.00 -38.97
N PHE A 762 2.18 19.18 -38.21
CA PHE A 762 2.62 18.73 -36.90
C PHE A 762 3.72 17.67 -36.99
N VAL A 763 3.65 16.75 -37.97
CA VAL A 763 4.69 15.76 -38.22
C VAL A 763 6.01 16.45 -38.58
N ASN A 764 5.96 17.44 -39.48
CA ASN A 764 7.12 18.26 -39.82
C ASN A 764 7.67 18.95 -38.57
N PHE A 765 6.82 19.60 -37.78
CA PHE A 765 7.25 20.24 -36.53
C PHE A 765 7.89 19.26 -35.53
N TRP A 766 7.37 18.05 -35.39
CA TRP A 766 7.94 17.02 -34.53
C TRP A 766 9.34 16.62 -34.99
N LEU A 767 9.52 16.38 -36.30
CA LEU A 767 10.82 16.08 -36.90
C LEU A 767 11.80 17.26 -36.78
N ASP A 768 11.34 18.48 -37.06
CA ASP A 768 12.16 19.70 -36.95
C ASP A 768 12.62 19.92 -35.51
N THR A 769 11.74 19.70 -34.53
CA THR A 769 12.09 19.81 -33.09
C THR A 769 13.14 18.79 -32.68
N ILE A 770 13.06 17.56 -33.21
CA ILE A 770 14.08 16.52 -32.99
C ILE A 770 15.40 16.94 -33.62
N ALA A 771 15.40 17.35 -34.90
CA ALA A 771 16.61 17.75 -35.61
C ALA A 771 17.31 18.95 -34.95
N GLU A 772 16.54 19.93 -34.46
CA GLU A 772 17.07 21.04 -33.66
C GLU A 772 17.70 20.54 -32.35
N TRP A 773 17.03 19.62 -31.66
CA TRP A 773 17.56 19.04 -30.42
C TRP A 773 18.83 18.20 -30.66
N GLU A 774 18.89 17.40 -31.72
CA GLU A 774 20.07 16.60 -32.10
C GLU A 774 21.27 17.50 -32.38
N LYS A 775 21.07 18.58 -33.15
CA LYS A 775 22.11 19.58 -33.44
C LYS A 775 22.66 20.23 -32.18
N GLU A 776 21.81 20.53 -31.19
CA GLU A 776 22.21 21.16 -29.93
C GLU A 776 22.87 20.19 -28.94
N ASN A 777 22.66 18.89 -29.08
CA ASN A 777 23.18 17.86 -28.17
C ASN A 777 24.25 16.96 -28.79
N GLU A 778 24.66 17.22 -30.03
CA GLU A 778 25.67 16.45 -30.77
C GLU A 778 25.33 14.94 -30.87
N LYS A 779 24.06 14.62 -31.13
CA LYS A 779 23.53 13.25 -31.22
C LYS A 779 23.33 12.78 -32.65
#